data_AF-A0A1J5I346-F1
#
_entry.id   AF-A0A1J5I346-F1
#
_cell.length_a   1.000
_cell.length_b   1.000
_cell.length_c   1.000
_cell.angle_alpha   90.00
_cell.angle_beta   90.00
_cell.angle_gamma   90.00
#
_symmetry.space_group_name_H-M   'P 1'
#
loop_
_entity.id
_entity.type
_entity.pdbx_description
1 polymer ?
#
loop_
_entity_poly.entity_id
_entity_poly.type
_entity_poly.pdbx_seq_one_letter_code
_entity_poly.pdbx_strand_id
1 'polypeptide(L)'
;MDWPIGAEAFDELTFEYEPEELGIDARTAARIEEIKQLRPLATGQPWGVFFIRFEPKRLPVVVLRRILSQLVVRKRASAKKSDLAAWNLHDLLFISNYGEGADRQITFAHFTQDAATGDLPTLKVLGWDDADTALHISHVHHELQEKLRWPENEKDLDGWRERWSSAFTLRHRQVITTSKDLAGRLAALARLIRRRADQVLNVETERGPLRRLHKAFREALIHDLSEEDFADMYAQTIAYGLLAARLSRPMGIIAENVADMVPVTNPFLRDMLGTFLTIGGRKGKIDFDELGIQDVVDLLNSPDTRMEAIVRDFGNRTRQEDPVIHFYELFLAEYDKKMKVKRGVFYTPQPVVSYIVRSVHELLQTEFGLTNGLADTTTWGEMAKRNPAIKIPEGVSQEEPFVQILDIATGTATFLVEVIDVIHKTMTAKWRREGRLELEFDSLWNEYVPKRLLPRLYGYELLMAPYAIAHMKIGLKLYETGYRFGSDERVHVYLTNALEPPSPLAEEAAANLFEALGHEAQAVNAVKRDKRFTVLIGNPPYAGWSANLSPAMRTIVECYKFIGTDRIREKGALQFEKNLQDDYVKFFAWTEQASTTAGVGILSLISNNGFLETPTLRGMRWHLLSSFSQLFLFDLHGSTKRPIKADESVFDIQQGVSISLFCRALSSPAVPSVKISDLVGERNKKYAYLLNHTVRTTPWKSVTPLPPLFQFIDLDCSLHVEYNSYPTLVELMPFYSTGTETGFDGLLVDFTEEELLAKIRRFVDSRKTDAEIETEFSVGGGTARKLLEMRKEFKNDFELNGPRYCVRGTYRVFDRRAYYFKKEYLKTNSLKVMRNLLETQNRALIAFRQQSQGGFHHIFVTKELGDKNAVSLRTREINYYFPLRILPDRDGLTLESSPSLNFNAEFLKELTGKFGIARGGRNGLAQGLAPEDIFHYIYGVFHSPTYRTRYAQFLKIDFPRLPLTSSLVLFHELARLGCELVAIHLVEAPEQTGISIRLDKIGGWTYAYATPPPVHVAFTGPAEPVVDKVGWSDNTVWIDAVKPKKGVADADLTGKVGFRGVPEEVWNFHIGGYQVCEKWLKDRKGRTLGADDLIHYHRIVVALHETIRLMAEIDRVIDAHGGWPLK
;
A
#
# COMPACT_ATOMS: atom_id res chain seq x y z
N MET A 1 3.44 -51.46 19.89
CA MET A 1 2.83 -52.52 19.06
C MET A 1 2.95 -53.90 19.70
N ASP A 2 3.82 -54.13 20.69
CA ASP A 2 3.94 -55.40 21.45
C ASP A 2 4.11 -56.66 20.58
N TRP A 3 4.77 -56.53 19.43
CA TRP A 3 5.15 -57.70 18.65
C TRP A 3 6.18 -58.50 19.47
N PRO A 4 6.13 -59.85 19.49
CA PRO A 4 7.04 -60.68 20.26
C PRO A 4 8.42 -60.76 19.58
N ILE A 5 9.04 -59.60 19.32
CA ILE A 5 10.33 -59.41 18.65
C ILE A 5 11.22 -58.56 19.56
N GLY A 6 12.37 -59.09 19.96
CA GLY A 6 13.41 -58.33 20.66
C GLY A 6 14.24 -57.47 19.69
N ALA A 7 14.72 -56.30 20.14
CA ALA A 7 15.43 -55.33 19.29
C ALA A 7 16.70 -55.87 18.60
N GLU A 8 17.35 -56.90 19.18
CA GLU A 8 18.59 -57.50 18.65
C GLU A 8 18.36 -58.75 17.78
N ALA A 9 17.12 -59.24 17.63
CA ALA A 9 16.79 -60.52 16.99
C ALA A 9 16.14 -60.39 15.59
N PHE A 10 15.99 -59.17 15.05
CA PHE A 10 15.19 -58.92 13.85
C PHE A 10 15.74 -59.60 12.59
N ASP A 11 17.06 -59.57 12.38
CA ASP A 11 17.69 -60.19 11.19
C ASP A 11 17.56 -61.73 11.23
N GLU A 12 17.61 -62.35 12.41
CA GLU A 12 17.44 -63.81 12.58
C GLU A 12 15.98 -64.27 12.39
N LEU A 13 15.02 -63.34 12.52
CA LEU A 13 13.58 -63.57 12.42
C LEU A 13 13.00 -63.25 11.04
N THR A 14 13.84 -63.00 10.03
CA THR A 14 13.39 -62.73 8.66
C THR A 14 13.88 -63.76 7.64
N PHE A 15 13.25 -63.77 6.47
CA PHE A 15 13.73 -64.40 5.24
C PHE A 15 14.05 -63.29 4.24
N GLU A 16 15.24 -63.30 3.67
CA GLU A 16 15.62 -62.38 2.59
C GLU A 16 15.14 -62.91 1.25
N TYR A 17 14.69 -62.00 0.38
CA TYR A 17 14.22 -62.30 -0.96
C TYR A 17 14.99 -61.48 -1.98
N GLU A 18 15.46 -62.15 -3.04
CA GLU A 18 15.98 -61.43 -4.21
C GLU A 18 14.80 -60.92 -5.07
N PRO A 19 14.87 -59.71 -5.65
CA PRO A 19 13.81 -59.17 -6.50
C PRO A 19 13.36 -60.11 -7.63
N GLU A 20 14.29 -60.89 -8.19
CA GLU A 20 14.03 -61.87 -9.26
C GLU A 20 13.14 -63.03 -8.78
N GLU A 21 13.23 -63.43 -7.51
CA GLU A 21 12.40 -64.48 -6.91
C GLU A 21 10.94 -64.07 -6.84
N LEU A 22 10.69 -62.76 -6.72
CA LEU A 22 9.37 -62.13 -6.72
C LEU A 22 8.96 -61.60 -8.10
N GLY A 23 9.62 -62.08 -9.17
CA GLY A 23 9.23 -61.83 -10.56
C GLY A 23 9.41 -60.37 -11.00
N ILE A 24 10.37 -59.65 -10.40
CA ILE A 24 10.71 -58.27 -10.74
C ILE A 24 11.82 -58.27 -11.80
N ASP A 25 11.68 -57.47 -12.85
CA ASP A 25 12.71 -57.34 -13.90
C ASP A 25 13.93 -56.56 -13.39
N ALA A 26 15.12 -56.83 -13.93
CA ALA A 26 16.40 -56.25 -13.49
C ALA A 26 16.41 -54.71 -13.43
N ARG A 27 15.63 -54.03 -14.29
CA ARG A 27 15.54 -52.57 -14.32
C ARG A 27 14.70 -52.01 -13.17
N THR A 28 13.70 -52.76 -12.73
CA THR A 28 12.85 -52.44 -11.58
C THR A 28 13.49 -52.91 -10.27
N ALA A 29 14.23 -54.03 -10.30
CA ALA A 29 15.01 -54.57 -9.19
C ALA A 29 16.06 -53.57 -8.69
N ALA A 30 16.70 -52.83 -9.61
CA ALA A 30 17.66 -51.77 -9.28
C ALA A 30 17.11 -50.62 -8.39
N ARG A 31 15.80 -50.56 -8.13
CA ARG A 31 15.15 -49.55 -7.27
C ARG A 31 14.79 -50.09 -5.88
N ILE A 32 15.04 -51.36 -5.61
CA ILE A 32 14.81 -52.04 -4.33
C ILE A 32 16.17 -52.29 -3.71
N GLU A 33 16.37 -51.82 -2.48
CA GLU A 33 17.59 -52.06 -1.74
C GLU A 33 17.52 -53.38 -0.97
N GLU A 34 16.35 -53.74 -0.45
CA GLU A 34 16.18 -54.91 0.43
C GLU A 34 14.71 -55.37 0.48
N ILE A 35 14.48 -56.69 0.51
CA ILE A 35 13.17 -57.32 0.77
C ILE A 35 13.35 -58.38 1.85
N LYS A 36 12.69 -58.18 3.00
CA LYS A 36 12.69 -59.11 4.13
C LYS A 36 11.28 -59.53 4.49
N GLN A 37 10.99 -60.82 4.56
CA GLN A 37 9.75 -61.33 5.11
C GLN A 37 9.94 -61.71 6.57
N LEU A 38 9.03 -61.28 7.45
CA LEU A 38 9.01 -61.76 8.83
C LEU A 38 8.61 -63.24 8.89
N ARG A 39 9.37 -64.05 9.62
CA ARG A 39 9.02 -65.43 9.92
C ARG A 39 7.74 -65.48 10.76
N PRO A 40 6.86 -66.48 10.60
CA PRO A 40 5.67 -66.62 11.44
C PRO A 40 6.08 -66.68 12.92
N LEU A 41 5.57 -65.74 13.73
CA LEU A 41 5.88 -65.67 15.16
C LEU A 41 4.91 -66.52 16.00
N ALA A 42 3.78 -66.92 15.42
CA ALA A 42 2.77 -67.77 16.01
C ALA A 42 2.34 -68.89 15.06
N THR A 43 1.91 -70.03 15.61
CA THR A 43 1.40 -71.15 14.81
C THR A 43 0.04 -70.77 14.23
N GLY A 44 -0.07 -70.66 12.90
CA GLY A 44 -1.32 -70.27 12.22
C GLY A 44 -1.49 -68.78 11.98
N GLN A 45 -0.42 -67.97 12.09
CA GLN A 45 -0.43 -66.55 11.74
C GLN A 45 -1.05 -66.31 10.35
N PRO A 46 -2.14 -65.52 10.25
CA PRO A 46 -2.82 -65.32 8.98
C PRO A 46 -2.02 -64.38 8.06
N TRP A 47 -1.33 -63.37 8.63
CA TRP A 47 -0.64 -62.31 7.88
C TRP A 47 0.78 -62.67 7.43
N GLY A 48 1.11 -62.45 6.15
CA GLY A 48 2.47 -62.35 5.64
C GLY A 48 2.96 -60.90 5.73
N VAL A 49 3.99 -60.66 6.53
CA VAL A 49 4.54 -59.32 6.78
C VAL A 49 5.87 -59.17 6.05
N PHE A 50 5.96 -58.16 5.18
CA PHE A 50 7.13 -57.90 4.35
C PHE A 50 7.67 -56.50 4.62
N PHE A 51 8.96 -56.39 4.91
CA PHE A 51 9.72 -55.16 5.01
C PHE A 51 10.44 -54.92 3.70
N ILE A 52 10.21 -53.77 3.08
CA ILE A 52 10.80 -53.44 1.77
C ILE A 52 11.45 -52.07 1.83
N ARG A 53 12.71 -52.00 1.40
CA ARG A 53 13.45 -50.74 1.31
C ARG A 53 13.61 -50.33 -0.14
N PHE A 54 13.23 -49.10 -0.47
CA PHE A 54 13.31 -48.55 -1.83
C PHE A 54 14.22 -47.33 -1.90
N GLU A 55 14.92 -47.17 -3.02
CA GLU A 55 15.78 -46.01 -3.32
C GLU A 55 14.99 -44.74 -3.74
N PRO A 56 13.89 -44.79 -4.53
CA PRO A 56 13.20 -43.59 -5.00
C PRO A 56 12.55 -42.74 -3.89
N LYS A 57 12.46 -41.41 -4.09
CA LYS A 57 11.76 -40.45 -3.20
C LYS A 57 10.23 -40.66 -3.05
N ARG A 58 9.65 -41.70 -3.65
CA ARG A 58 8.20 -41.97 -3.66
C ARG A 58 7.94 -43.47 -3.65
N LEU A 59 6.92 -43.90 -2.88
CA LEU A 59 6.49 -45.31 -2.82
C LEU A 59 6.18 -45.87 -4.23
N PRO A 60 6.91 -46.88 -4.70
CA PRO A 60 6.69 -47.46 -6.03
C PRO A 60 5.54 -48.47 -6.02
N VAL A 61 4.30 -47.98 -6.00
CA VAL A 61 3.07 -48.80 -5.94
C VAL A 61 2.98 -49.88 -7.03
N VAL A 62 3.50 -49.59 -8.23
CA VAL A 62 3.53 -50.56 -9.33
C VAL A 62 4.39 -51.79 -8.98
N VAL A 63 5.48 -51.58 -8.23
CA VAL A 63 6.39 -52.63 -7.79
C VAL A 63 5.74 -53.45 -6.68
N LEU A 64 5.11 -52.80 -5.70
CA LEU A 64 4.32 -53.49 -4.67
C LEU A 64 3.19 -54.35 -5.27
N ARG A 65 2.50 -53.86 -6.31
CA ARG A 65 1.47 -54.64 -7.02
C ARG A 65 2.04 -55.85 -7.76
N ARG A 66 3.25 -55.74 -8.30
CA ARG A 66 3.94 -56.89 -8.94
C ARG A 66 4.33 -57.94 -7.91
N ILE A 67 4.92 -57.52 -6.78
CA ILE A 67 5.24 -58.40 -5.65
C ILE A 67 3.97 -59.11 -5.15
N LEU A 68 2.89 -58.36 -4.92
CA LEU A 68 1.59 -58.90 -4.54
C LEU A 68 1.10 -59.98 -5.51
N SER A 69 1.26 -59.78 -6.83
CA SER A 69 0.78 -60.74 -7.84
C SER A 69 1.50 -62.10 -7.80
N GLN A 70 2.68 -62.18 -7.18
CA GLN A 70 3.45 -63.42 -7.01
C GLN A 70 3.20 -64.09 -5.66
N LEU A 71 2.87 -63.31 -4.61
CA LEU A 71 2.67 -63.80 -3.25
C LEU A 71 1.23 -64.26 -2.95
N VAL A 72 0.28 -63.98 -3.84
CA VAL A 72 -1.14 -64.33 -3.67
C VAL A 72 -1.50 -65.67 -4.34
N VAL A 73 -2.29 -66.50 -3.66
CA VAL A 73 -2.78 -67.80 -4.16
C VAL A 73 -3.57 -67.66 -5.47
N ARG A 74 -3.14 -68.34 -6.55
CA ARG A 74 -3.85 -68.36 -7.84
C ARG A 74 -4.69 -69.63 -8.00
N LYS A 75 -5.98 -69.50 -8.38
CA LYS A 75 -6.93 -70.62 -8.54
C LYS A 75 -6.61 -71.63 -9.67
N ARG A 76 -5.60 -71.39 -10.52
CA ARG A 76 -5.08 -72.36 -11.51
C ARG A 76 -3.60 -72.09 -11.79
N ALA A 77 -2.69 -72.85 -11.18
CA ALA A 77 -1.30 -72.97 -11.62
C ALA A 77 -0.79 -74.40 -11.34
N SER A 78 -0.22 -75.00 -12.37
CA SER A 78 0.32 -76.36 -12.45
C SER A 78 1.50 -76.59 -11.50
N ALA A 79 1.61 -77.83 -11.02
CA ALA A 79 2.73 -78.36 -10.26
C ALA A 79 4.09 -78.12 -10.96
N LYS A 80 4.82 -77.06 -10.54
CA LYS A 80 6.30 -76.89 -10.55
C LYS A 80 6.66 -75.46 -10.13
N LYS A 81 6.59 -75.19 -8.82
CA LYS A 81 7.31 -74.14 -8.06
C LYS A 81 6.93 -74.36 -6.60
N SER A 82 7.66 -75.24 -5.92
CA SER A 82 7.23 -75.91 -4.69
C SER A 82 7.77 -75.33 -3.38
N ASP A 83 8.42 -74.17 -3.35
CA ASP A 83 9.04 -73.65 -2.11
C ASP A 83 8.68 -72.19 -1.72
N LEU A 84 7.73 -71.54 -2.40
CA LEU A 84 7.27 -70.19 -2.03
C LEU A 84 5.96 -70.23 -1.25
N ALA A 85 5.94 -69.65 -0.04
CA ALA A 85 4.72 -69.46 0.73
C ALA A 85 3.76 -68.51 -0.01
N ALA A 86 2.46 -68.79 0.07
CA ALA A 86 1.41 -68.02 -0.60
C ALA A 86 0.31 -67.64 0.40
N TRP A 87 -0.17 -66.39 0.31
CA TRP A 87 -1.16 -65.81 1.22
C TRP A 87 -2.46 -65.45 0.49
N ASN A 88 -3.54 -65.25 1.25
CA ASN A 88 -4.70 -64.55 0.70
C ASN A 88 -4.35 -63.07 0.49
N LEU A 89 -5.05 -62.42 -0.45
CA LEU A 89 -4.84 -61.01 -0.77
C LEU A 89 -4.94 -60.09 0.47
N HIS A 90 -5.91 -60.38 1.35
CA HIS A 90 -6.19 -59.62 2.57
C HIS A 90 -5.26 -59.98 3.73
N ASP A 91 -4.39 -60.96 3.54
CA ASP A 91 -3.50 -61.49 4.56
C ASP A 91 -2.06 -61.02 4.31
N LEU A 92 -1.87 -59.88 3.63
CA LEU A 92 -0.54 -59.32 3.31
C LEU A 92 -0.41 -57.90 3.84
N LEU A 93 0.72 -57.64 4.50
CA LEU A 93 1.13 -56.34 5.03
C LEU A 93 2.55 -56.00 4.55
N PHE A 94 2.70 -54.84 3.91
CA PHE A 94 3.98 -54.33 3.45
C PHE A 94 4.39 -53.13 4.30
N ILE A 95 5.57 -53.16 4.89
CA ILE A 95 6.17 -52.06 5.65
C ILE A 95 7.32 -51.53 4.81
N SER A 96 7.09 -50.38 4.19
CA SER A 96 8.00 -49.79 3.20
C SER A 96 8.75 -48.59 3.78
N ASN A 97 10.05 -48.53 3.53
CA ASN A 97 10.91 -47.39 3.84
C ASN A 97 11.51 -46.83 2.54
N TYR A 98 11.41 -45.52 2.32
CA TYR A 98 11.90 -44.86 1.11
C TYR A 98 12.20 -43.36 1.34
N GLY A 99 13.12 -42.78 0.56
CA GLY A 99 13.57 -41.38 0.71
C GLY A 99 15.07 -41.24 1.02
N GLU A 100 15.60 -40.02 0.94
CA GLU A 100 17.04 -39.70 1.12
C GLU A 100 17.26 -38.85 2.38
N GLY A 101 18.30 -39.16 3.16
CA GLY A 101 18.73 -38.32 4.29
C GLY A 101 17.67 -38.16 5.39
N ALA A 102 17.29 -36.90 5.68
CA ALA A 102 16.28 -36.53 6.68
C ALA A 102 14.83 -36.56 6.13
N ASP A 103 14.63 -36.90 4.86
CA ASP A 103 13.29 -37.00 4.22
C ASP A 103 12.81 -38.46 4.14
N ARG A 104 13.14 -39.30 5.14
CA ARG A 104 12.74 -40.71 5.15
C ARG A 104 11.27 -40.86 5.53
N GLN A 105 10.53 -41.62 4.72
CA GLN A 105 9.12 -41.91 4.97
C GLN A 105 8.95 -43.40 5.29
N ILE A 106 8.12 -43.70 6.30
CA ILE A 106 7.71 -45.07 6.62
C ILE A 106 6.23 -45.22 6.27
N THR A 107 5.90 -46.28 5.53
CA THR A 107 4.51 -46.56 5.12
C THR A 107 4.17 -48.02 5.29
N PHE A 108 3.10 -48.28 6.05
CA PHE A 108 2.41 -49.56 6.12
C PHE A 108 1.37 -49.60 5.00
N ALA A 109 1.35 -50.70 4.25
CA ALA A 109 0.57 -50.86 3.03
C ALA A 109 -0.20 -52.19 3.07
N HIS A 110 -1.50 -52.12 2.86
CA HIS A 110 -2.40 -53.26 2.88
C HIS A 110 -3.35 -53.22 1.67
N PHE A 111 -3.58 -54.35 1.02
CA PHE A 111 -4.46 -54.45 -0.15
C PHE A 111 -5.84 -54.95 0.22
N THR A 112 -6.87 -54.26 -0.27
CA THR A 112 -8.27 -54.65 -0.10
C THR A 112 -8.95 -54.80 -1.47
N GLN A 113 -9.81 -55.79 -1.63
CA GLN A 113 -10.67 -55.97 -2.79
C GLN A 113 -12.13 -56.01 -2.32
N ASP A 114 -12.99 -55.25 -3.00
CA ASP A 114 -14.42 -55.24 -2.71
C ASP A 114 -15.09 -56.39 -3.49
N ALA A 115 -15.76 -57.30 -2.78
CA ALA A 115 -16.32 -58.51 -3.38
C ALA A 115 -17.45 -58.22 -4.38
N ALA A 116 -18.03 -57.02 -4.34
CA ALA A 116 -19.21 -56.64 -5.14
C ALA A 116 -18.89 -56.06 -6.52
N THR A 117 -17.69 -55.50 -6.75
CA THR A 117 -17.41 -54.69 -7.96
C THR A 117 -16.55 -55.36 -9.01
N GLY A 118 -15.89 -56.49 -8.70
CA GLY A 118 -14.99 -57.17 -9.63
C GLY A 118 -13.71 -56.38 -9.98
N ASP A 119 -13.45 -55.28 -9.27
CA ASP A 119 -12.33 -54.38 -9.53
C ASP A 119 -10.96 -54.93 -9.07
N LEU A 120 -9.89 -54.35 -9.62
CA LEU A 120 -8.51 -54.61 -9.20
C LEU A 120 -8.30 -54.28 -7.71
N PRO A 121 -7.44 -55.03 -6.99
CA PRO A 121 -7.13 -54.75 -5.58
C PRO A 121 -6.73 -53.29 -5.35
N THR A 122 -7.32 -52.63 -4.36
CA THR A 122 -7.00 -51.24 -3.98
C THR A 122 -5.96 -51.22 -2.87
N LEU A 123 -4.90 -50.42 -3.04
CA LEU A 123 -3.86 -50.24 -2.03
C LEU A 123 -4.30 -49.19 -1.01
N LYS A 124 -4.37 -49.60 0.25
CA LYS A 124 -4.57 -48.70 1.39
C LYS A 124 -3.28 -48.54 2.19
N VAL A 125 -3.03 -47.34 2.70
CA VAL A 125 -1.76 -47.01 3.37
C VAL A 125 -1.96 -46.27 4.70
N LEU A 126 -1.03 -46.49 5.63
CA LEU A 126 -0.86 -45.74 6.87
C LEU A 126 0.64 -45.41 6.96
N GLY A 127 1.01 -44.14 6.91
CA GLY A 127 2.42 -43.74 6.88
C GLY A 127 2.64 -42.35 7.46
N TRP A 128 3.90 -42.00 7.68
CA TRP A 128 4.32 -40.71 8.20
C TRP A 128 5.73 -40.35 7.70
N ASP A 129 6.08 -39.07 7.80
CA ASP A 129 7.42 -38.54 7.57
C ASP A 129 7.85 -37.50 8.62
N ASP A 130 9.10 -37.03 8.53
CA ASP A 130 9.68 -36.06 9.47
C ASP A 130 9.14 -34.62 9.29
N ALA A 131 8.39 -34.35 8.21
CA ALA A 131 7.72 -33.08 7.94
C ALA A 131 6.25 -33.06 8.41
N ASP A 132 5.71 -34.20 8.84
CA ASP A 132 4.35 -34.34 9.32
C ASP A 132 4.12 -33.65 10.68
N THR A 133 2.89 -33.18 10.90
CA THR A 133 2.53 -32.45 12.13
C THR A 133 2.57 -33.36 13.37
N ALA A 134 2.89 -32.82 14.55
CA ALA A 134 2.88 -33.57 15.81
C ALA A 134 1.54 -34.27 16.11
N LEU A 135 0.41 -33.68 15.68
CA LEU A 135 -0.92 -34.28 15.80
C LEU A 135 -1.14 -35.43 14.79
N HIS A 136 -0.58 -35.32 13.57
CA HIS A 136 -0.59 -36.42 12.61
C HIS A 136 0.23 -37.61 13.13
N ILE A 137 1.44 -37.34 13.62
CA ILE A 137 2.29 -38.36 14.26
C ILE A 137 1.58 -38.98 15.47
N SER A 138 0.90 -38.18 16.30
CA SER A 138 0.13 -38.70 17.44
C SER A 138 -1.04 -39.58 17.01
N HIS A 139 -1.75 -39.24 15.93
CA HIS A 139 -2.82 -40.06 15.38
C HIS A 139 -2.30 -41.38 14.80
N VAL A 140 -1.23 -41.33 14.00
CA VAL A 140 -0.58 -42.53 13.44
C VAL A 140 -0.07 -43.42 14.57
N HIS A 141 0.55 -42.85 15.59
CA HIS A 141 0.99 -43.57 16.78
C HIS A 141 -0.18 -44.27 17.49
N HIS A 142 -1.29 -43.57 17.70
CA HIS A 142 -2.50 -44.14 18.31
C HIS A 142 -3.07 -45.29 17.46
N GLU A 143 -3.21 -45.10 16.15
CA GLU A 143 -3.72 -46.13 15.23
C GLU A 143 -2.81 -47.37 15.20
N LEU A 144 -1.49 -47.19 15.20
CA LEU A 144 -0.52 -48.30 15.26
C LEU A 144 -0.59 -49.07 16.58
N GLN A 145 -0.76 -48.37 17.71
CA GLN A 145 -0.81 -48.98 19.04
C GLN A 145 -2.13 -49.68 19.33
N GLU A 146 -3.26 -49.14 18.85
CA GLU A 146 -4.58 -49.73 19.09
C GLU A 146 -4.91 -50.85 18.10
N LYS A 147 -4.60 -50.65 16.81
CA LYS A 147 -5.12 -51.51 15.74
C LYS A 147 -4.10 -52.49 15.17
N LEU A 148 -2.80 -52.16 15.20
CA LEU A 148 -1.71 -53.02 14.70
C LEU A 148 -0.88 -53.67 15.82
N ARG A 149 -1.44 -53.75 17.03
CA ARG A 149 -0.88 -54.48 18.16
C ARG A 149 -0.95 -55.99 17.94
N TRP A 150 0.03 -56.74 18.45
CA TRP A 150 -0.05 -58.21 18.45
C TRP A 150 -1.30 -58.68 19.24
N PRO A 151 -2.09 -59.63 18.72
CA PRO A 151 -3.32 -60.06 19.39
C PRO A 151 -3.03 -60.80 20.69
N GLU A 152 -3.85 -60.58 21.72
CA GLU A 152 -3.76 -61.30 22.99
C GLU A 152 -4.18 -62.78 22.86
N ASN A 153 -5.03 -63.11 21.88
CA ASN A 153 -5.46 -64.47 21.56
C ASN A 153 -5.15 -64.81 20.09
N GLU A 154 -4.04 -65.51 19.86
CA GLU A 154 -3.55 -65.90 18.53
C GLU A 154 -4.44 -66.93 17.81
N LYS A 155 -5.44 -67.51 18.49
CA LYS A 155 -6.39 -68.48 17.93
C LYS A 155 -7.62 -67.84 17.30
N ASP A 156 -7.90 -66.55 17.57
CA ASP A 156 -9.01 -65.80 16.97
C ASP A 156 -8.54 -65.10 15.68
N LEU A 157 -8.47 -65.88 14.60
CA LEU A 157 -7.96 -65.41 13.32
C LEU A 157 -8.86 -64.34 12.67
N ASP A 158 -10.18 -64.43 12.88
CA ASP A 158 -11.14 -63.48 12.31
C ASP A 158 -11.10 -62.14 13.03
N GLY A 159 -11.05 -62.15 14.38
CA GLY A 159 -10.83 -60.94 15.17
C GLY A 159 -9.48 -60.29 14.91
N TRP A 160 -8.43 -61.08 14.64
CA TRP A 160 -7.11 -60.56 14.23
C TRP A 160 -7.19 -59.84 12.88
N ARG A 161 -7.80 -60.47 11.86
CA ARG A 161 -7.97 -59.87 10.52
C ARG A 161 -8.78 -58.58 10.57
N GLU A 162 -9.90 -58.57 11.26
CA GLU A 162 -10.76 -57.39 11.37
C GLU A 162 -10.02 -56.22 12.02
N ARG A 163 -9.34 -56.46 13.15
CA ARG A 163 -8.60 -55.42 13.87
C ARG A 163 -7.49 -54.80 13.02
N TRP A 164 -6.61 -55.63 12.45
CA TRP A 164 -5.46 -55.14 11.69
C TRP A 164 -5.88 -54.46 10.38
N SER A 165 -6.87 -55.01 9.66
CA SER A 165 -7.36 -54.40 8.42
C SER A 165 -8.04 -53.04 8.68
N SER A 166 -8.68 -52.84 9.84
CA SER A 166 -9.31 -51.56 10.23
C SER A 166 -8.33 -50.40 10.46
N ALA A 167 -7.03 -50.68 10.58
CA ALA A 167 -5.98 -49.66 10.61
C ALA A 167 -5.78 -48.98 9.24
N PHE A 168 -6.19 -49.64 8.16
CA PHE A 168 -5.96 -49.20 6.79
C PHE A 168 -7.24 -48.66 6.16
N THR A 169 -7.47 -47.37 6.33
CA THR A 169 -8.66 -46.67 5.82
C THR A 169 -8.39 -45.82 4.57
N LEU A 170 -7.14 -45.37 4.36
CA LEU A 170 -6.78 -44.36 3.36
C LEU A 170 -6.35 -45.00 2.02
N ARG A 171 -6.87 -44.51 0.89
CA ARG A 171 -6.33 -44.85 -0.45
C ARG A 171 -5.06 -44.05 -0.73
N HIS A 172 -4.06 -44.68 -1.35
CA HIS A 172 -2.81 -44.00 -1.72
C HIS A 172 -3.07 -42.85 -2.73
N ARG A 173 -2.64 -41.61 -2.38
CA ARG A 173 -2.73 -40.36 -3.18
C ARG A 173 -4.11 -39.76 -3.46
N GLN A 174 -5.19 -40.23 -2.84
CA GLN A 174 -6.51 -39.65 -3.11
C GLN A 174 -6.99 -38.63 -2.08
N VAL A 175 -6.35 -38.50 -0.91
CA VAL A 175 -6.93 -37.72 0.21
C VAL A 175 -6.47 -36.24 0.25
N ILE A 176 -7.42 -35.30 0.19
CA ILE A 176 -7.26 -33.86 0.47
C ILE A 176 -7.28 -33.67 2.00
N THR A 177 -6.14 -33.31 2.56
CA THR A 177 -5.95 -33.13 4.01
C THR A 177 -5.52 -31.72 4.40
N THR A 178 -5.11 -30.88 3.44
CA THR A 178 -4.61 -29.52 3.70
C THR A 178 -5.51 -28.43 3.12
N SER A 179 -5.51 -27.26 3.76
CA SER A 179 -6.18 -26.04 3.29
C SER A 179 -5.73 -25.62 1.90
N LYS A 180 -4.44 -25.78 1.59
CA LYS A 180 -3.85 -25.43 0.30
C LYS A 180 -4.38 -26.32 -0.83
N ASP A 181 -4.43 -27.63 -0.61
CA ASP A 181 -4.93 -28.57 -1.62
C ASP A 181 -6.42 -28.36 -1.88
N LEU A 182 -7.21 -28.11 -0.83
CA LEU A 182 -8.62 -27.76 -0.97
C LEU A 182 -8.79 -26.44 -1.73
N ALA A 183 -8.02 -25.40 -1.39
CA ALA A 183 -8.10 -24.09 -2.04
C ALA A 183 -7.82 -24.19 -3.55
N GLY A 184 -6.79 -24.95 -3.95
CA GLY A 184 -6.45 -25.14 -5.36
C GLY A 184 -7.55 -25.86 -6.15
N ARG A 185 -8.15 -26.91 -5.56
CA ARG A 185 -9.25 -27.66 -6.19
C ARG A 185 -10.54 -26.86 -6.28
N LEU A 186 -10.89 -26.17 -5.20
CA LEU A 186 -12.07 -25.30 -5.14
C LEU A 186 -11.94 -24.13 -6.13
N ALA A 187 -10.74 -23.54 -6.26
CA ALA A 187 -10.48 -22.49 -7.24
C ALA A 187 -10.61 -22.99 -8.69
N ALA A 188 -10.16 -24.22 -8.97
CA ALA A 188 -10.33 -24.82 -10.30
C ALA A 188 -11.82 -24.99 -10.66
N LEU A 189 -12.64 -25.47 -9.72
CA LEU A 189 -14.08 -25.62 -9.90
C LEU A 189 -14.78 -24.26 -10.02
N ALA A 190 -14.44 -23.29 -9.19
CA ALA A 190 -15.00 -21.94 -9.29
C ALA A 190 -14.72 -21.31 -10.66
N ARG A 191 -13.53 -21.52 -11.25
CA ARG A 191 -13.24 -21.01 -12.61
C ARG A 191 -14.11 -21.68 -13.67
N LEU A 192 -14.41 -22.96 -13.47
CA LEU A 192 -15.28 -23.71 -14.36
C LEU A 192 -16.71 -23.18 -14.29
N ILE A 193 -17.23 -22.94 -13.07
CA ILE A 193 -18.53 -22.32 -12.83
C ILE A 193 -18.58 -20.93 -13.48
N ARG A 194 -17.55 -20.09 -13.30
CA ARG A 194 -17.49 -18.75 -13.92
C ARG A 194 -17.63 -18.83 -15.45
N ARG A 195 -16.82 -19.70 -16.10
CA ARG A 195 -16.89 -19.88 -17.56
C ARG A 195 -18.25 -20.38 -18.02
N ARG A 196 -18.88 -21.29 -17.27
CA ARG A 196 -20.22 -21.80 -17.60
C ARG A 196 -21.28 -20.70 -17.45
N ALA A 197 -21.22 -19.92 -16.38
CA ALA A 197 -22.10 -18.77 -16.17
C ALA A 197 -21.96 -17.71 -17.28
N ASP A 198 -20.72 -17.38 -17.69
CA ASP A 198 -20.46 -16.49 -18.83
C ASP A 198 -21.05 -17.03 -20.13
N GLN A 199 -20.90 -18.33 -20.40
CA GLN A 199 -21.45 -18.96 -21.60
C GLN A 199 -22.98 -18.87 -21.63
N VAL A 200 -23.63 -19.11 -20.49
CA VAL A 200 -25.09 -18.97 -20.34
C VAL A 200 -25.52 -17.52 -20.57
N LEU A 201 -24.88 -16.54 -19.92
CA LEU A 201 -25.23 -15.11 -20.07
C LEU A 201 -25.12 -14.61 -21.52
N ASN A 202 -24.15 -15.13 -22.29
CA ASN A 202 -23.95 -14.77 -23.69
C ASN A 202 -25.05 -15.28 -24.63
N VAL A 203 -25.72 -16.37 -24.29
CA VAL A 203 -26.77 -16.98 -25.13
C VAL A 203 -28.18 -16.73 -24.59
N GLU A 204 -28.29 -16.30 -23.33
CA GLU A 204 -29.54 -16.09 -22.63
C GLU A 204 -30.21 -14.77 -23.02
N THR A 205 -31.52 -14.80 -23.31
CA THR A 205 -32.31 -13.59 -23.60
C THR A 205 -32.54 -12.73 -22.35
N GLU A 206 -32.98 -11.47 -22.52
CA GLU A 206 -33.34 -10.56 -21.40
C GLU A 206 -34.35 -11.12 -20.39
N ARG A 207 -35.11 -12.16 -20.76
CA ARG A 207 -36.09 -12.82 -19.87
C ARG A 207 -35.52 -14.04 -19.16
N GLY A 208 -34.28 -14.42 -19.46
CA GLY A 208 -33.66 -15.58 -18.85
C GLY A 208 -33.32 -15.37 -17.38
N PRO A 209 -33.31 -16.44 -16.57
CA PRO A 209 -33.01 -16.38 -15.15
C PRO A 209 -31.69 -15.70 -14.77
N LEU A 210 -30.55 -15.98 -15.43
CA LEU A 210 -29.25 -15.46 -15.00
C LEU A 210 -29.13 -13.95 -15.33
N ARG A 211 -29.65 -13.51 -16.48
CA ARG A 211 -29.70 -12.10 -16.90
C ARG A 211 -30.66 -11.27 -16.05
N ARG A 212 -31.81 -11.82 -15.64
CA ARG A 212 -32.72 -11.18 -14.66
C ARG A 212 -32.06 -11.01 -13.30
N LEU A 213 -31.29 -12.00 -12.87
CA LEU A 213 -30.56 -11.97 -11.63
C LEU A 213 -29.43 -10.93 -11.69
N HIS A 214 -28.64 -10.90 -12.75
CA HIS A 214 -27.64 -9.86 -13.00
C HIS A 214 -28.26 -8.46 -12.94
N LYS A 215 -29.40 -8.27 -13.62
CA LYS A 215 -30.14 -7.01 -13.58
C LYS A 215 -30.57 -6.64 -12.17
N ALA A 216 -31.09 -7.59 -11.38
CA ALA A 216 -31.50 -7.36 -9.99
C ALA A 216 -30.32 -6.91 -9.12
N PHE A 217 -29.17 -7.61 -9.21
CA PHE A 217 -27.96 -7.21 -8.48
C PHE A 217 -27.45 -5.84 -8.92
N ARG A 218 -27.53 -5.53 -10.21
CA ARG A 218 -27.10 -4.23 -10.73
C ARG A 218 -28.01 -3.09 -10.27
N GLU A 219 -29.31 -3.31 -10.24
CA GLU A 219 -30.29 -2.27 -9.86
C GLU A 219 -30.38 -2.08 -8.35
N ALA A 220 -30.17 -3.13 -7.56
CA ALA A 220 -30.37 -3.11 -6.11
C ALA A 220 -29.08 -2.93 -5.28
N LEU A 221 -27.93 -3.40 -5.77
CA LEU A 221 -26.68 -3.50 -5.00
C LEU A 221 -25.50 -2.75 -5.63
N ILE A 222 -25.22 -2.98 -6.91
CA ILE A 222 -23.99 -2.47 -7.59
C ILE A 222 -24.33 -1.96 -8.99
N HIS A 223 -24.58 -0.65 -9.14
CA HIS A 223 -25.04 -0.04 -10.39
C HIS A 223 -24.12 -0.22 -11.61
N ASP A 224 -22.82 -0.39 -11.39
CA ASP A 224 -21.80 -0.57 -12.42
C ASP A 224 -21.38 -2.04 -12.64
N LEU A 225 -22.14 -3.00 -12.11
CA LEU A 225 -21.84 -4.42 -12.22
C LEU A 225 -21.91 -4.92 -13.68
N SER A 226 -20.75 -5.30 -14.25
CA SER A 226 -20.68 -5.92 -15.58
C SER A 226 -21.13 -7.39 -15.54
N GLU A 227 -21.42 -7.98 -16.70
CA GLU A 227 -21.79 -9.41 -16.80
C GLU A 227 -20.63 -10.33 -16.36
N GLU A 228 -19.38 -9.98 -16.72
CA GLU A 228 -18.17 -10.70 -16.30
C GLU A 228 -17.97 -10.63 -14.78
N ASP A 229 -18.16 -9.43 -14.19
CA ASP A 229 -18.07 -9.25 -12.74
C ASP A 229 -19.17 -10.02 -11.99
N PHE A 230 -20.36 -10.13 -12.59
CA PHE A 230 -21.46 -10.90 -12.04
C PHE A 230 -21.21 -12.41 -12.10
N ALA A 231 -20.72 -12.95 -13.22
CA ALA A 231 -20.36 -14.37 -13.32
C ALA A 231 -19.25 -14.75 -12.34
N ASP A 232 -18.28 -13.88 -12.15
CA ASP A 232 -17.21 -14.02 -11.17
C ASP A 232 -17.77 -14.02 -9.73
N MET A 233 -18.64 -13.06 -9.41
CA MET A 233 -19.34 -13.01 -8.12
C MET A 233 -20.15 -14.28 -7.87
N TYR A 234 -20.91 -14.76 -8.86
CA TYR A 234 -21.70 -15.97 -8.78
C TYR A 234 -20.83 -17.19 -8.44
N ALA A 235 -19.74 -17.40 -9.18
CA ALA A 235 -18.84 -18.52 -8.97
C ALA A 235 -18.19 -18.53 -7.59
N GLN A 236 -17.71 -17.38 -7.11
CA GLN A 236 -17.13 -17.28 -5.76
C GLN A 236 -18.17 -17.54 -4.68
N THR A 237 -19.39 -17.02 -4.86
CA THR A 237 -20.49 -17.19 -3.90
C THR A 237 -20.88 -18.65 -3.73
N ILE A 238 -20.97 -19.41 -4.83
CA ILE A 238 -21.23 -20.84 -4.79
C ILE A 238 -20.10 -21.58 -4.07
N ALA A 239 -18.84 -21.32 -4.45
CA ALA A 239 -17.69 -22.00 -3.86
C ALA A 239 -17.58 -21.79 -2.34
N TYR A 240 -17.71 -20.54 -1.88
CA TYR A 240 -17.62 -20.21 -0.46
C TYR A 240 -18.88 -20.54 0.32
N GLY A 241 -20.06 -20.36 -0.28
CA GLY A 241 -21.33 -20.71 0.34
C GLY A 241 -21.41 -22.21 0.65
N LEU A 242 -20.99 -23.05 -0.30
CA LEU A 242 -20.94 -24.50 -0.10
C LEU A 242 -19.86 -24.92 0.91
N LEU A 243 -18.69 -24.28 0.87
CA LEU A 243 -17.64 -24.53 1.86
C LEU A 243 -18.11 -24.17 3.28
N ALA A 244 -18.73 -23.01 3.45
CA ALA A 244 -19.27 -22.57 4.74
C ALA A 244 -20.35 -23.51 5.27
N ALA A 245 -21.25 -23.98 4.38
CA ALA A 245 -22.24 -24.99 4.73
C ALA A 245 -21.58 -26.31 5.18
N ARG A 246 -20.55 -26.78 4.46
CA ARG A 246 -19.80 -28.01 4.80
C ARG A 246 -19.03 -27.90 6.11
N LEU A 247 -18.45 -26.73 6.40
CA LEU A 247 -17.74 -26.48 7.66
C LEU A 247 -18.68 -26.45 8.86
N SER A 248 -19.91 -26.01 8.65
CA SER A 248 -20.92 -25.91 9.70
C SER A 248 -21.59 -27.25 10.02
N ARG A 249 -21.44 -28.26 9.15
CA ARG A 249 -22.02 -29.60 9.31
C ARG A 249 -20.99 -30.72 9.06
N PRO A 250 -20.60 -31.47 10.11
CA PRO A 250 -19.71 -32.62 9.97
C PRO A 250 -20.25 -33.74 9.07
N MET A 251 -21.57 -33.91 9.00
CA MET A 251 -22.28 -35.00 8.29
C MET A 251 -22.31 -34.87 6.75
N GLY A 252 -21.74 -33.81 6.16
CA GLY A 252 -21.77 -33.55 4.72
C GLY A 252 -22.88 -32.58 4.28
N ILE A 253 -22.91 -32.24 2.99
CA ILE A 253 -23.89 -31.34 2.35
C ILE A 253 -24.66 -32.06 1.23
N ILE A 254 -25.85 -31.61 0.85
CA ILE A 254 -26.58 -32.19 -0.29
C ILE A 254 -27.07 -31.03 -1.15
N ALA A 255 -26.70 -30.99 -2.44
CA ALA A 255 -26.97 -29.88 -3.37
C ALA A 255 -28.40 -29.33 -3.28
N GLU A 256 -29.39 -30.22 -3.22
CA GLU A 256 -30.82 -29.92 -3.20
C GLU A 256 -31.31 -29.26 -1.89
N ASN A 257 -30.60 -29.48 -0.77
CA ASN A 257 -30.97 -28.96 0.56
C ASN A 257 -29.90 -28.03 1.15
N VAL A 258 -28.90 -27.60 0.36
CA VAL A 258 -27.76 -26.76 0.83
C VAL A 258 -28.24 -25.51 1.53
N ALA A 259 -29.31 -24.87 1.04
CA ALA A 259 -29.88 -23.67 1.65
C ALA A 259 -30.21 -23.91 3.14
N ASP A 260 -30.86 -25.04 3.46
CA ASP A 260 -31.20 -25.45 4.83
C ASP A 260 -29.97 -25.85 5.67
N MET A 261 -28.78 -25.88 5.07
CA MET A 261 -27.51 -26.23 5.70
C MET A 261 -26.58 -25.02 5.92
N VAL A 262 -26.91 -23.85 5.35
CA VAL A 262 -26.19 -22.60 5.61
C VAL A 262 -26.51 -22.14 7.05
N PRO A 263 -25.53 -21.67 7.83
CA PRO A 263 -25.76 -21.17 9.19
C PRO A 263 -26.88 -20.15 9.28
N VAL A 264 -27.67 -20.22 10.36
CA VAL A 264 -28.76 -19.27 10.69
C VAL A 264 -28.26 -17.82 10.72
N THR A 265 -26.96 -17.62 10.94
CA THR A 265 -26.31 -16.32 10.92
C THR A 265 -26.29 -15.63 9.56
N ASN A 266 -26.61 -16.29 8.44
CA ASN A 266 -26.64 -15.69 7.09
C ASN A 266 -27.89 -16.10 6.29
N PRO A 267 -29.08 -15.59 6.64
CA PRO A 267 -30.33 -15.89 5.93
C PRO A 267 -30.32 -15.38 4.49
N PHE A 268 -29.63 -14.27 4.20
CA PHE A 268 -29.52 -13.75 2.84
C PHE A 268 -28.75 -14.72 1.92
N LEU A 269 -27.59 -15.23 2.35
CA LEU A 269 -26.86 -16.26 1.61
C LEU A 269 -27.66 -17.55 1.49
N ARG A 270 -28.39 -17.94 2.54
CA ARG A 270 -29.32 -19.08 2.48
C ARG A 270 -30.39 -18.88 1.40
N ASP A 271 -31.06 -17.74 1.39
CA ASP A 271 -32.19 -17.48 0.49
C ASP A 271 -31.70 -17.27 -0.95
N MET A 272 -30.53 -16.65 -1.11
CA MET A 272 -29.83 -16.50 -2.38
C MET A 272 -29.34 -17.83 -2.94
N LEU A 273 -28.67 -18.67 -2.13
CA LEU A 273 -28.30 -20.03 -2.52
C LEU A 273 -29.55 -20.84 -2.81
N GLY A 274 -30.56 -20.77 -1.95
CA GLY A 274 -31.87 -21.40 -2.16
C GLY A 274 -32.42 -21.05 -3.53
N THR A 275 -32.43 -19.78 -3.91
CA THR A 275 -32.95 -19.33 -5.21
C THR A 275 -32.05 -19.70 -6.39
N PHE A 276 -30.73 -19.58 -6.25
CA PHE A 276 -29.79 -20.10 -7.25
C PHE A 276 -30.01 -21.59 -7.49
N LEU A 277 -30.35 -22.32 -6.43
CA LEU A 277 -30.63 -23.74 -6.47
C LEU A 277 -32.03 -24.03 -7.05
N THR A 278 -33.08 -23.26 -6.73
CA THR A 278 -34.42 -23.43 -7.30
C THR A 278 -34.45 -23.14 -8.80
N ILE A 279 -33.62 -22.20 -9.27
CA ILE A 279 -33.45 -21.92 -10.71
C ILE A 279 -32.76 -23.10 -11.43
N GLY A 280 -31.88 -23.83 -10.72
CA GLY A 280 -30.99 -24.88 -11.23
C GLY A 280 -31.43 -26.35 -11.03
N GLY A 281 -32.60 -26.63 -10.43
CA GLY A 281 -32.99 -28.00 -10.07
C GLY A 281 -33.48 -28.92 -11.20
N ARG A 282 -33.67 -30.22 -10.91
CA ARG A 282 -34.38 -31.18 -11.80
C ARG A 282 -35.80 -30.75 -12.19
N LYS A 283 -36.36 -29.72 -11.52
CA LYS A 283 -37.63 -29.04 -11.84
C LYS A 283 -37.46 -27.55 -12.23
N GLY A 284 -36.21 -27.04 -12.25
CA GLY A 284 -35.83 -25.68 -12.62
C GLY A 284 -35.67 -25.49 -14.14
N LYS A 285 -35.34 -24.27 -14.59
CA LYS A 285 -35.16 -23.94 -16.01
C LYS A 285 -33.72 -24.11 -16.52
N ILE A 286 -32.76 -24.30 -15.61
CA ILE A 286 -31.34 -24.56 -15.89
C ILE A 286 -30.98 -25.87 -15.14
N ASP A 287 -30.13 -26.73 -15.70
CA ASP A 287 -29.72 -27.98 -15.04
C ASP A 287 -28.51 -27.75 -14.10
N PHE A 288 -28.48 -28.40 -12.93
CA PHE A 288 -27.42 -28.24 -11.93
C PHE A 288 -26.04 -28.64 -12.45
N ASP A 289 -26.04 -29.67 -13.29
CA ASP A 289 -24.85 -30.17 -13.97
C ASP A 289 -24.34 -29.14 -15.00
N GLU A 290 -25.23 -28.32 -15.58
CA GLU A 290 -24.90 -27.31 -16.59
C GLU A 290 -24.01 -26.20 -16.04
N LEU A 291 -24.17 -25.83 -14.75
CA LEU A 291 -23.39 -24.78 -14.09
C LEU A 291 -22.21 -25.31 -13.24
N GLY A 292 -22.16 -26.61 -12.92
CA GLY A 292 -21.01 -27.24 -12.22
C GLY A 292 -21.03 -27.13 -10.71
N ILE A 293 -22.22 -26.95 -10.13
CA ILE A 293 -22.43 -26.86 -8.68
C ILE A 293 -22.22 -28.23 -8.03
N GLN A 294 -22.68 -29.31 -8.68
CA GLN A 294 -22.55 -30.68 -8.20
C GLN A 294 -21.08 -31.07 -8.03
N ASP A 295 -20.19 -30.63 -8.94
CA ASP A 295 -18.75 -30.87 -8.84
C ASP A 295 -18.14 -30.35 -7.52
N VAL A 296 -18.65 -29.23 -7.00
CA VAL A 296 -18.19 -28.65 -5.72
C VAL A 296 -18.74 -29.43 -4.54
N VAL A 297 -20.00 -29.86 -4.62
CA VAL A 297 -20.63 -30.70 -3.59
C VAL A 297 -19.92 -32.05 -3.48
N ASP A 298 -19.64 -32.68 -4.62
CA ASP A 298 -18.93 -33.94 -4.70
C ASP A 298 -17.51 -33.82 -4.15
N LEU A 299 -16.79 -32.72 -4.46
CA LEU A 299 -15.50 -32.44 -3.87
C LEU A 299 -15.58 -32.34 -2.34
N LEU A 300 -16.53 -31.59 -1.79
CA LEU A 300 -16.63 -31.32 -0.35
C LEU A 300 -17.17 -32.51 0.46
N ASN A 301 -17.95 -33.39 -0.17
CA ASN A 301 -18.47 -34.61 0.45
C ASN A 301 -17.62 -35.84 0.20
N SER A 302 -16.68 -35.76 -0.75
CA SER A 302 -15.88 -36.91 -1.13
C SER A 302 -15.25 -37.54 0.12
N PRO A 303 -15.26 -38.88 0.25
CA PRO A 303 -14.49 -39.56 1.29
C PRO A 303 -12.99 -39.25 1.20
N ASP A 304 -12.54 -38.74 0.05
CA ASP A 304 -11.20 -38.23 -0.17
C ASP A 304 -10.97 -36.84 0.44
N THR A 305 -11.98 -36.09 0.88
CA THR A 305 -11.82 -34.76 1.49
C THR A 305 -11.99 -34.83 3.01
N ARG A 306 -10.89 -34.83 3.75
CA ARG A 306 -10.93 -34.88 5.23
C ARG A 306 -11.10 -33.50 5.82
N MET A 307 -12.35 -33.07 5.97
CA MET A 307 -12.68 -31.77 6.54
C MET A 307 -12.11 -31.58 7.96
N GLU A 308 -12.01 -32.63 8.78
CA GLU A 308 -11.40 -32.51 10.12
C GLU A 308 -9.90 -32.21 10.04
N ALA A 309 -9.19 -32.75 9.05
CA ALA A 309 -7.78 -32.47 8.82
C ALA A 309 -7.59 -31.04 8.28
N ILE A 310 -8.46 -30.61 7.37
CA ILE A 310 -8.44 -29.26 6.79
C ILE A 310 -8.77 -28.20 7.85
N VAL A 311 -9.73 -28.45 8.73
CA VAL A 311 -10.07 -27.55 9.85
C VAL A 311 -8.94 -27.47 10.87
N ARG A 312 -8.20 -28.57 11.10
CA ARG A 312 -6.99 -28.55 11.94
C ARG A 312 -5.82 -27.83 11.27
N ASP A 313 -5.68 -27.94 9.95
CA ASP A 313 -4.69 -27.20 9.16
C ASP A 313 -4.99 -25.70 9.13
N PHE A 314 -6.26 -25.29 9.24
CA PHE A 314 -6.60 -23.90 9.49
C PHE A 314 -5.89 -23.40 10.77
N GLY A 315 -6.05 -24.05 11.93
CA GLY A 315 -5.60 -23.50 13.22
C GLY A 315 -4.08 -23.33 13.49
N ASN A 316 -3.16 -23.70 12.60
CA ASN A 316 -1.75 -23.92 13.00
C ASN A 316 -0.64 -23.25 12.15
N ARG A 317 -0.96 -22.36 11.20
CA ARG A 317 0.08 -21.58 10.49
C ARG A 317 0.32 -20.25 11.18
N THR A 318 1.25 -20.26 12.15
CA THR A 318 1.67 -19.13 13.01
C THR A 318 0.52 -18.49 13.83
N ARG A 319 0.77 -18.23 15.12
CA ARG A 319 -0.15 -17.45 16.00
C ARG A 319 -0.52 -16.05 15.46
N GLN A 320 0.04 -15.65 14.32
CA GLN A 320 -0.09 -14.32 13.70
C GLN A 320 -0.95 -14.30 12.44
N GLU A 321 -1.30 -15.44 11.82
CA GLU A 321 -2.11 -15.47 10.60
C GLU A 321 -3.51 -16.04 10.88
N ASP A 322 -4.52 -15.35 10.35
CA ASP A 322 -5.92 -15.80 10.40
C ASP A 322 -6.12 -16.93 9.39
N PRO A 323 -6.47 -18.14 9.84
CA PRO A 323 -6.53 -19.32 8.98
C PRO A 323 -7.49 -19.24 7.80
N VAL A 324 -8.62 -18.58 8.01
CA VAL A 324 -9.66 -18.41 7.01
C VAL A 324 -9.19 -17.40 5.96
N ILE A 325 -8.49 -16.36 6.39
CA ILE A 325 -7.86 -15.40 5.47
C ILE A 325 -6.78 -16.10 4.66
N HIS A 326 -5.91 -16.89 5.28
CA HIS A 326 -4.86 -17.64 4.56
C HIS A 326 -5.44 -18.56 3.49
N PHE A 327 -6.51 -19.29 3.82
CA PHE A 327 -7.24 -20.09 2.83
C PHE A 327 -7.78 -19.26 1.68
N TYR A 328 -8.41 -18.13 2.00
CA TYR A 328 -8.96 -17.24 0.99
C TYR A 328 -7.87 -16.64 0.10
N GLU A 329 -6.70 -16.30 0.67
CA GLU A 329 -5.55 -15.82 -0.10
C GLU A 329 -5.00 -16.91 -1.03
N LEU A 330 -4.85 -18.14 -0.53
CA LEU A 330 -4.45 -19.29 -1.33
C LEU A 330 -5.47 -19.56 -2.44
N PHE A 331 -6.76 -19.48 -2.15
CA PHE A 331 -7.81 -19.63 -3.14
C PHE A 331 -7.75 -18.52 -4.19
N LEU A 332 -7.62 -17.24 -3.81
CA LEU A 332 -7.58 -16.13 -4.76
C LEU A 332 -6.32 -16.16 -5.64
N ALA A 333 -5.15 -16.47 -5.07
CA ALA A 333 -3.94 -16.74 -5.85
C ALA A 333 -4.16 -17.93 -6.80
N GLU A 334 -4.85 -18.94 -6.27
CA GLU A 334 -5.48 -20.10 -6.90
C GLU A 334 -6.44 -19.80 -8.05
N TYR A 335 -7.15 -18.69 -8.01
CA TYR A 335 -8.35 -18.43 -8.80
C TYR A 335 -8.08 -17.35 -9.85
N ASP A 336 -7.56 -16.20 -9.43
CA ASP A 336 -7.18 -15.12 -10.35
C ASP A 336 -6.09 -14.22 -9.74
N LYS A 337 -4.84 -14.42 -10.19
CA LYS A 337 -3.67 -13.64 -9.75
C LYS A 337 -3.78 -12.14 -10.07
N LYS A 338 -4.57 -11.73 -11.07
CA LYS A 338 -4.74 -10.31 -11.44
C LYS A 338 -5.81 -9.63 -10.58
N MET A 339 -6.78 -10.37 -10.05
CA MET A 339 -7.86 -9.81 -9.21
C MET A 339 -7.40 -9.31 -7.84
N LYS A 340 -6.36 -9.92 -7.25
CA LYS A 340 -5.78 -9.48 -5.95
C LYS A 340 -5.41 -7.99 -5.97
N VAL A 341 -4.89 -7.51 -7.10
CA VAL A 341 -4.47 -6.11 -7.29
C VAL A 341 -5.64 -5.22 -7.71
N LYS A 342 -6.59 -5.73 -8.49
CA LYS A 342 -7.73 -4.95 -9.01
C LYS A 342 -8.78 -4.60 -7.94
N ARG A 343 -9.02 -5.47 -6.94
CA ARG A 343 -10.10 -5.26 -5.96
C ARG A 343 -9.72 -4.41 -4.74
N GLY A 344 -8.44 -4.08 -4.54
CA GLY A 344 -8.02 -3.14 -3.48
C GLY A 344 -8.35 -3.56 -2.04
N VAL A 345 -8.76 -4.81 -1.80
CA VAL A 345 -9.11 -5.34 -0.47
C VAL A 345 -7.83 -5.79 0.23
N PHE A 346 -7.29 -4.94 1.11
CA PHE A 346 -6.16 -5.30 1.97
C PHE A 346 -6.68 -5.82 3.30
N TYR A 347 -6.24 -7.03 3.69
CA TYR A 347 -6.55 -7.57 5.01
C TYR A 347 -5.90 -6.71 6.09
N THR A 348 -6.71 -6.24 7.03
CA THR A 348 -6.20 -5.53 8.20
C THR A 348 -5.51 -6.51 9.14
N PRO A 349 -4.20 -6.35 9.42
CA PRO A 349 -3.48 -7.25 10.33
C PRO A 349 -4.11 -7.26 11.71
N GLN A 350 -4.21 -8.45 12.32
CA GLN A 350 -4.80 -8.63 13.65
C GLN A 350 -4.17 -7.73 14.74
N PRO A 351 -2.84 -7.47 14.78
CA PRO A 351 -2.25 -6.53 15.72
C PRO A 351 -2.84 -5.11 15.66
N VAL A 352 -3.10 -4.61 14.45
CA VAL A 352 -3.68 -3.28 14.23
C VAL A 352 -5.13 -3.25 14.71
N VAL A 353 -5.92 -4.25 14.29
CA VAL A 353 -7.34 -4.37 14.67
C VAL A 353 -7.47 -4.47 16.19
N SER A 354 -6.67 -5.33 16.82
CA SER A 354 -6.69 -5.54 18.26
C SER A 354 -6.30 -4.28 19.03
N TYR A 355 -5.30 -3.51 18.57
CA TYR A 355 -4.98 -2.20 19.15
C TYR A 355 -6.19 -1.25 19.11
N ILE A 356 -6.86 -1.14 17.95
CA ILE A 356 -8.03 -0.25 17.78
C ILE A 356 -9.17 -0.68 18.71
N VAL A 357 -9.58 -1.95 18.65
CA VAL A 357 -10.74 -2.44 19.42
C VAL A 357 -10.50 -2.33 20.92
N ARG A 358 -9.32 -2.68 21.42
CA ARG A 358 -8.97 -2.51 22.85
C ARG A 358 -8.93 -1.03 23.24
N SER A 359 -8.44 -0.16 22.35
CA SER A 359 -8.42 1.29 22.60
C SER A 359 -9.84 1.88 22.68
N VAL A 360 -10.74 1.48 21.78
CA VAL A 360 -12.15 1.88 21.83
C VAL A 360 -12.82 1.36 23.11
N HIS A 361 -12.54 0.12 23.50
CA HIS A 361 -13.04 -0.44 24.77
C HIS A 361 -12.62 0.41 25.98
N GLU A 362 -11.34 0.81 26.05
CA GLU A 362 -10.83 1.67 27.12
C GLU A 362 -11.37 3.10 27.06
N LEU A 363 -11.60 3.66 25.86
CA LEU A 363 -12.21 4.98 25.70
C LEU A 363 -13.65 4.99 26.18
N LEU A 364 -14.44 3.94 25.92
CA LEU A 364 -15.79 3.80 26.49
C LEU A 364 -15.76 3.78 28.03
N GLN A 365 -14.75 3.15 28.63
CA GLN A 365 -14.59 3.14 30.09
C GLN A 365 -14.22 4.51 30.64
N THR A 366 -13.30 5.20 29.99
CA THR A 366 -12.69 6.44 30.50
C THR A 366 -13.48 7.70 30.16
N GLU A 367 -13.91 7.85 28.90
CA GLU A 367 -14.59 9.05 28.41
C GLU A 367 -16.12 9.00 28.57
N PHE A 368 -16.70 7.80 28.66
CA PHE A 368 -18.16 7.59 28.76
C PHE A 368 -18.61 6.97 30.09
N GLY A 369 -17.67 6.55 30.95
CA GLY A 369 -17.98 5.93 32.25
C GLY A 369 -18.63 4.54 32.15
N LEU A 370 -18.54 3.89 30.99
CA LEU A 370 -19.11 2.57 30.75
C LEU A 370 -18.13 1.50 31.24
N THR A 371 -18.27 1.06 32.50
CA THR A 371 -17.32 0.16 33.17
C THR A 371 -16.98 -1.12 32.39
N ASN A 372 -17.92 -1.66 31.61
CA ASN A 372 -17.70 -2.86 30.81
C ASN A 372 -17.29 -2.55 29.36
N GLY A 373 -17.02 -1.28 29.03
CA GLY A 373 -16.61 -0.82 27.71
C GLY A 373 -17.57 -1.30 26.62
N LEU A 374 -17.03 -2.00 25.61
CA LEU A 374 -17.82 -2.60 24.53
C LEU A 374 -18.89 -3.59 25.00
N ALA A 375 -18.73 -4.22 26.17
CA ALA A 375 -19.68 -5.19 26.70
C ALA A 375 -20.83 -4.54 27.49
N ASP A 376 -20.80 -3.22 27.69
CA ASP A 376 -21.78 -2.52 28.53
C ASP A 376 -23.18 -2.53 27.90
N THR A 377 -24.21 -2.66 28.74
CA THR A 377 -25.62 -2.79 28.33
C THR A 377 -26.43 -1.55 28.70
N THR A 378 -25.80 -0.47 29.15
CA THR A 378 -26.48 0.79 29.49
C THR A 378 -27.29 1.28 28.28
N THR A 379 -28.52 1.72 28.50
CA THR A 379 -29.41 2.23 27.44
C THR A 379 -29.24 3.73 27.19
N TRP A 380 -29.77 4.25 26.08
CA TRP A 380 -29.81 5.69 25.81
C TRP A 380 -30.55 6.48 26.90
N GLY A 381 -31.65 5.94 27.42
CA GLY A 381 -32.41 6.56 28.52
C GLY A 381 -31.62 6.63 29.82
N GLU A 382 -30.85 5.60 30.14
CA GLU A 382 -29.96 5.59 31.30
C GLU A 382 -28.80 6.57 31.12
N MET A 383 -28.20 6.64 29.93
CA MET A 383 -27.14 7.59 29.61
C MET A 383 -27.62 9.04 29.71
N ALA A 384 -28.78 9.37 29.14
CA ALA A 384 -29.37 10.70 29.23
C ALA A 384 -29.71 11.11 30.67
N LYS A 385 -30.11 10.15 31.52
CA LYS A 385 -30.31 10.39 32.97
C LYS A 385 -28.99 10.64 33.71
N ARG A 386 -27.93 9.90 33.38
CA ARG A 386 -26.59 10.07 33.97
C ARG A 386 -25.93 11.36 33.52
N ASN A 387 -26.19 11.81 32.29
CA ASN A 387 -25.59 13.01 31.72
C ASN A 387 -26.62 13.86 30.94
N PRO A 388 -27.09 14.98 31.54
CA PRO A 388 -28.08 15.86 30.92
C PRO A 388 -27.66 16.52 29.60
N ALA A 389 -26.36 16.51 29.26
CA ALA A 389 -25.88 17.02 27.97
C ALA A 389 -26.17 16.05 26.81
N ILE A 390 -26.41 14.77 27.08
CA ILE A 390 -26.80 13.79 26.07
C ILE A 390 -28.26 14.01 25.71
N LYS A 391 -28.50 14.36 24.45
CA LYS A 391 -29.82 14.30 23.86
C LYS A 391 -29.97 12.99 23.10
N ILE A 392 -31.05 12.28 23.36
CA ILE A 392 -31.38 11.08 22.60
C ILE A 392 -31.68 11.53 21.16
N PRO A 393 -30.95 11.01 20.16
CA PRO A 393 -31.15 11.42 18.77
C PRO A 393 -32.57 11.10 18.29
N GLU A 394 -33.06 11.88 17.33
CA GLU A 394 -34.35 11.61 16.69
C GLU A 394 -34.35 10.21 16.04
N GLY A 395 -35.40 9.44 16.31
CA GLY A 395 -35.56 8.06 15.86
C GLY A 395 -35.01 6.97 16.81
N VAL A 396 -34.29 7.36 17.88
CA VAL A 396 -33.70 6.39 18.83
C VAL A 396 -34.60 6.16 20.05
N SER A 397 -34.83 4.90 20.39
CA SER A 397 -35.61 4.51 21.59
C SER A 397 -34.80 4.66 22.88
N GLN A 398 -35.44 5.05 23.98
CA GLN A 398 -34.79 5.14 25.30
C GLN A 398 -34.25 3.79 25.80
N GLU A 399 -34.87 2.69 25.40
CA GLU A 399 -34.48 1.33 25.79
C GLU A 399 -33.41 0.72 24.87
N GLU A 400 -33.05 1.42 23.78
CA GLU A 400 -32.01 0.96 22.89
C GLU A 400 -30.65 0.98 23.61
N PRO A 401 -29.80 -0.06 23.46
CA PRO A 401 -28.46 -0.05 24.02
C PRO A 401 -27.67 1.14 23.49
N PHE A 402 -26.99 1.86 24.38
CA PHE A 402 -26.18 3.02 24.00
C PHE A 402 -25.02 2.61 23.11
N VAL A 403 -24.32 1.53 23.45
CA VAL A 403 -23.19 1.00 22.65
C VAL A 403 -23.73 0.29 21.42
N GLN A 404 -23.71 0.98 20.28
CA GLN A 404 -24.04 0.46 18.95
C GLN A 404 -22.78 0.51 18.08
N ILE A 405 -22.35 -0.65 17.56
CA ILE A 405 -21.05 -0.81 16.88
C ILE A 405 -21.29 -1.05 15.40
N LEU A 406 -20.64 -0.24 14.56
CA LEU A 406 -20.62 -0.43 13.12
C LEU A 406 -19.17 -0.56 12.62
N ASP A 407 -18.89 -1.67 11.94
CA ASP A 407 -17.75 -1.80 11.06
C ASP A 407 -18.09 -1.23 9.67
N ILE A 408 -17.49 -0.08 9.36
CA ILE A 408 -17.85 0.75 8.20
C ILE A 408 -17.45 0.14 6.85
N ALA A 409 -16.50 -0.80 6.87
CA ALA A 409 -15.96 -1.50 5.72
C ALA A 409 -15.47 -2.87 6.20
N THR A 410 -16.42 -3.79 6.34
CA THR A 410 -16.26 -5.01 7.14
C THR A 410 -15.20 -5.95 6.59
N GLY A 411 -15.06 -6.02 5.27
CA GLY A 411 -14.18 -6.98 4.61
C GLY A 411 -14.53 -8.39 5.07
N THR A 412 -13.57 -9.04 5.73
CA THR A 412 -13.74 -10.38 6.32
C THR A 412 -14.09 -10.34 7.82
N ALA A 413 -14.66 -9.25 8.30
CA ALA A 413 -15.10 -9.03 9.68
C ALA A 413 -14.01 -9.17 10.75
N THR A 414 -12.75 -8.87 10.44
CA THR A 414 -11.66 -8.94 11.43
C THR A 414 -11.92 -8.04 12.64
N PHE A 415 -12.47 -6.83 12.45
CA PHE A 415 -12.86 -5.95 13.55
C PHE A 415 -13.99 -6.52 14.40
N LEU A 416 -15.07 -7.01 13.78
CA LEU A 416 -16.20 -7.59 14.52
C LEU A 416 -15.81 -8.87 15.29
N VAL A 417 -14.96 -9.72 14.72
CA VAL A 417 -14.41 -10.91 15.40
C VAL A 417 -13.60 -10.52 16.64
N GLU A 418 -12.77 -9.48 16.54
CA GLU A 418 -11.99 -8.97 17.68
C GLU A 418 -12.90 -8.30 18.73
N VAL A 419 -13.96 -7.60 18.31
CA VAL A 419 -14.98 -7.04 19.22
C VAL A 419 -15.65 -8.15 20.02
N ILE A 420 -16.05 -9.26 19.37
CA ILE A 420 -16.63 -10.43 20.05
C ILE A 420 -15.63 -11.00 21.07
N ASP A 421 -14.36 -11.13 20.70
CA ASP A 421 -13.31 -11.64 21.59
C ASP A 421 -13.13 -10.77 22.84
N VAL A 422 -13.05 -9.45 22.66
CA VAL A 422 -12.92 -8.49 23.77
C VAL A 422 -14.16 -8.50 24.66
N ILE A 423 -15.36 -8.56 24.08
CA ILE A 423 -16.62 -8.65 24.86
C ILE A 423 -16.66 -9.96 25.65
N HIS A 424 -16.35 -11.10 25.04
CA HIS A 424 -16.32 -12.40 25.70
C HIS A 424 -15.33 -12.41 26.88
N LYS A 425 -14.10 -11.93 26.67
CA LYS A 425 -13.09 -11.78 27.73
C LYS A 425 -13.57 -10.85 28.85
N THR A 426 -14.27 -9.77 28.51
CA THR A 426 -14.83 -8.84 29.50
C THR A 426 -15.94 -9.48 30.33
N MET A 427 -16.86 -10.20 29.67
CA MET A 427 -17.98 -10.86 30.34
C MET A 427 -17.53 -12.00 31.24
N THR A 428 -16.61 -12.85 30.77
CA THR A 428 -16.02 -13.91 31.60
C THR A 428 -15.27 -13.35 32.82
N ALA A 429 -14.52 -12.26 32.65
CA ALA A 429 -13.89 -11.56 33.78
C ALA A 429 -14.92 -10.90 34.73
N LYS A 430 -16.04 -10.40 34.20
CA LYS A 430 -17.16 -9.86 34.99
C LYS A 430 -17.82 -10.96 35.82
N TRP A 431 -18.23 -12.07 35.22
CA TRP A 431 -18.87 -13.18 35.92
C TRP A 431 -17.98 -13.81 36.98
N ARG A 432 -16.66 -13.91 36.71
CA ARG A 432 -15.70 -14.35 37.72
C ARG A 432 -15.66 -13.41 38.92
N ARG A 433 -15.71 -12.08 38.71
CA ARG A 433 -15.80 -11.10 39.81
C ARG A 433 -17.13 -11.15 40.56
N GLU A 434 -18.21 -11.53 39.88
CA GLU A 434 -19.53 -11.76 40.48
C GLU A 434 -19.65 -13.11 41.20
N GLY A 435 -18.59 -13.91 41.24
CA GLY A 435 -18.54 -15.19 41.95
C GLY A 435 -19.24 -16.35 41.24
N ARG A 436 -19.50 -16.23 39.93
CA ARG A 436 -20.08 -17.33 39.12
C ARG A 436 -19.05 -18.43 38.87
N LEU A 437 -19.51 -19.68 38.86
CA LEU A 437 -18.64 -20.83 38.59
C LEU A 437 -18.34 -20.93 37.08
N GLU A 438 -17.15 -21.41 36.71
CA GLU A 438 -16.76 -21.51 35.28
C GLU A 438 -17.69 -22.43 34.47
N LEU A 439 -18.28 -23.44 35.12
CA LEU A 439 -19.29 -24.33 34.51
C LEU A 439 -20.56 -23.58 34.07
N GLU A 440 -20.84 -22.39 34.63
CA GLU A 440 -21.99 -21.56 34.26
C GLU A 440 -21.71 -20.62 33.07
N PHE A 441 -20.45 -20.43 32.69
CA PHE A 441 -20.06 -19.41 31.70
C PHE A 441 -20.69 -19.68 30.33
N ASP A 442 -20.72 -20.94 29.90
CA ASP A 442 -21.34 -21.34 28.63
C ASP A 442 -22.84 -20.99 28.63
N SER A 443 -23.55 -21.26 29.72
CA SER A 443 -24.98 -20.95 29.83
C SER A 443 -25.24 -19.44 29.79
N LEU A 444 -24.47 -18.67 30.56
CA LEU A 444 -24.58 -17.20 30.59
C LEU A 444 -24.22 -16.56 29.25
N TRP A 445 -23.22 -17.11 28.55
CA TRP A 445 -22.84 -16.65 27.22
C TRP A 445 -23.93 -16.93 26.19
N ASN A 446 -24.53 -18.12 26.21
CA ASN A 446 -25.64 -18.48 25.33
C ASN A 446 -26.91 -17.66 25.60
N GLU A 447 -27.10 -17.11 26.81
CA GLU A 447 -28.15 -16.12 27.08
C GLU A 447 -27.77 -14.72 26.58
N TYR A 448 -26.53 -14.29 26.82
CA TYR A 448 -26.07 -12.94 26.51
C TYR A 448 -26.00 -12.66 25.01
N VAL A 449 -25.49 -13.62 24.23
CA VAL A 449 -25.20 -13.44 22.80
C VAL A 449 -26.44 -12.96 22.01
N PRO A 450 -27.56 -13.70 21.95
CA PRO A 450 -28.71 -13.28 21.15
C PRO A 450 -29.43 -12.05 21.71
N LYS A 451 -29.46 -11.86 23.04
CA LYS A 451 -30.20 -10.75 23.65
C LYS A 451 -29.45 -9.42 23.66
N ARG A 452 -28.11 -9.45 23.74
CA ARG A 452 -27.27 -8.28 24.06
C ARG A 452 -26.09 -8.07 23.12
N LEU A 453 -25.55 -9.12 22.48
CA LEU A 453 -24.40 -8.99 21.58
C LEU A 453 -24.81 -8.79 20.12
N LEU A 454 -25.54 -9.74 19.54
CA LEU A 454 -25.87 -9.73 18.11
C LEU A 454 -26.70 -8.49 17.70
N PRO A 455 -27.68 -8.01 18.51
CA PRO A 455 -28.50 -6.85 18.13
C PRO A 455 -27.76 -5.52 17.98
N ARG A 456 -26.50 -5.43 18.43
CA ARG A 456 -25.69 -4.19 18.41
C ARG A 456 -24.43 -4.28 17.53
N LEU A 457 -24.23 -5.39 16.82
CA LEU A 457 -23.09 -5.59 15.92
C LEU A 457 -23.53 -5.42 14.47
N TYR A 458 -23.03 -4.37 13.83
CA TYR A 458 -23.34 -4.01 12.47
C TYR A 458 -22.09 -3.98 11.59
N GLY A 459 -22.26 -4.30 10.31
CA GLY A 459 -21.18 -4.22 9.32
C GLY A 459 -21.71 -3.92 7.93
N TYR A 460 -21.00 -3.08 7.18
CA TYR A 460 -21.25 -2.89 5.75
C TYR A 460 -20.14 -3.52 4.93
N GLU A 461 -20.51 -4.32 3.93
CA GLU A 461 -19.59 -4.90 2.97
C GLU A 461 -20.13 -4.73 1.55
N LEU A 462 -19.28 -4.37 0.60
CA LEU A 462 -19.68 -4.16 -0.78
C LEU A 462 -19.62 -5.45 -1.61
N LEU A 463 -18.70 -6.36 -1.26
CA LEU A 463 -18.38 -7.55 -2.05
C LEU A 463 -18.94 -8.83 -1.41
N MET A 464 -19.61 -9.65 -2.22
CA MET A 464 -20.26 -10.89 -1.75
C MET A 464 -19.30 -11.90 -1.12
N ALA A 465 -18.11 -12.09 -1.69
CA ALA A 465 -17.16 -13.08 -1.17
C ALA A 465 -16.61 -12.70 0.22
N PRO A 466 -16.08 -11.48 0.45
CA PRO A 466 -15.79 -10.98 1.80
C PRO A 466 -17.00 -11.04 2.74
N TYR A 467 -18.20 -10.71 2.27
CA TYR A 467 -19.43 -10.80 3.05
C TYR A 467 -19.70 -12.24 3.56
N ALA A 468 -19.62 -13.25 2.69
CA ALA A 468 -19.81 -14.65 3.09
C ALA A 468 -18.76 -15.10 4.11
N ILE A 469 -17.50 -14.68 3.91
CA ILE A 469 -16.38 -15.00 4.83
C ILE A 469 -16.55 -14.30 6.17
N ALA A 470 -17.02 -13.05 6.18
CA ALA A 470 -17.32 -12.32 7.40
C ALA A 470 -18.31 -13.10 8.28
N HIS A 471 -19.44 -13.54 7.71
CA HIS A 471 -20.42 -14.37 8.42
C HIS A 471 -19.83 -15.70 8.91
N MET A 472 -19.01 -16.37 8.09
CA MET A 472 -18.34 -17.61 8.49
C MET A 472 -17.39 -17.39 9.67
N LYS A 473 -16.54 -16.37 9.62
CA LYS A 473 -15.58 -16.05 10.70
C LYS A 473 -16.28 -15.66 11.99
N ILE A 474 -17.32 -14.84 11.90
CA ILE A 474 -18.14 -14.49 13.06
C ILE A 474 -18.77 -15.75 13.67
N GLY A 475 -19.36 -16.62 12.84
CA GLY A 475 -19.94 -17.89 13.29
C GLY A 475 -18.93 -18.80 13.98
N LEU A 476 -17.74 -19.00 13.37
CA LEU A 476 -16.65 -19.77 13.97
C LEU A 476 -16.20 -19.17 15.30
N LYS A 477 -16.04 -17.84 15.36
CA LYS A 477 -15.63 -17.15 16.59
C LYS A 477 -16.67 -17.31 17.70
N LEU A 478 -17.95 -17.18 17.40
CA LEU A 478 -19.02 -17.40 18.38
C LEU A 478 -19.01 -18.85 18.89
N TYR A 479 -18.83 -19.82 17.99
CA TYR A 479 -18.71 -21.23 18.37
C TYR A 479 -17.51 -21.52 19.29
N GLU A 480 -16.33 -20.96 18.95
CA GLU A 480 -15.10 -21.02 19.76
C GLU A 480 -15.31 -20.44 21.17
N THR A 481 -16.10 -19.37 21.29
CA THR A 481 -16.45 -18.77 22.60
C THR A 481 -17.53 -19.54 23.39
N GLY A 482 -17.99 -20.70 22.90
CA GLY A 482 -18.98 -21.53 23.60
C GLY A 482 -20.44 -21.31 23.17
N TYR A 483 -20.73 -20.42 22.22
CA TYR A 483 -22.09 -20.25 21.70
C TYR A 483 -22.55 -21.47 20.90
N ARG A 484 -23.83 -21.84 21.04
CA ARG A 484 -24.43 -23.05 20.46
C ARG A 484 -25.68 -22.78 19.63
N PHE A 485 -25.90 -21.53 19.20
CA PHE A 485 -26.90 -21.16 18.18
C PHE A 485 -28.34 -21.64 18.47
N GLY A 486 -28.78 -21.56 19.74
CA GLY A 486 -30.15 -21.90 20.13
C GLY A 486 -31.21 -20.84 19.80
N SER A 487 -30.85 -19.78 19.06
CA SER A 487 -31.71 -18.65 18.72
C SER A 487 -31.53 -18.29 17.24
N ASP A 488 -32.61 -17.80 16.62
CA ASP A 488 -32.62 -17.33 15.22
C ASP A 488 -32.04 -15.91 15.03
N GLU A 489 -31.57 -15.26 16.10
CA GLU A 489 -30.96 -13.93 16.02
C GLU A 489 -29.65 -13.98 15.19
N ARG A 490 -29.48 -13.01 14.27
CA ARG A 490 -28.32 -12.94 13.36
C ARG A 490 -27.43 -11.74 13.63
N VAL A 491 -26.22 -11.76 13.09
CA VAL A 491 -25.38 -10.56 13.02
C VAL A 491 -25.81 -9.68 11.86
N HIS A 492 -25.89 -8.37 12.10
CA HIS A 492 -26.32 -7.35 11.15
C HIS A 492 -25.17 -6.90 10.22
N VAL A 493 -24.51 -7.86 9.57
CA VAL A 493 -23.64 -7.56 8.42
C VAL A 493 -24.50 -7.53 7.17
N TYR A 494 -24.34 -6.48 6.37
CA TYR A 494 -25.14 -6.22 5.19
C TYR A 494 -24.29 -6.03 3.94
N LEU A 495 -24.79 -6.53 2.82
CA LEU A 495 -24.20 -6.31 1.51
C LEU A 495 -24.68 -4.94 0.96
N THR A 496 -23.87 -3.90 1.07
CA THR A 496 -24.22 -2.54 0.62
C THR A 496 -22.98 -1.64 0.48
N ASN A 497 -23.07 -0.62 -0.37
CA ASN A 497 -22.12 0.48 -0.37
C ASN A 497 -22.39 1.41 0.83
N ALA A 498 -21.46 1.50 1.78
CA ALA A 498 -21.60 2.35 2.97
C ALA A 498 -21.82 3.84 2.64
N LEU A 499 -21.23 4.33 1.54
CA LEU A 499 -21.31 5.73 1.13
C LEU A 499 -22.60 6.07 0.36
N GLU A 500 -23.39 5.07 -0.04
CA GLU A 500 -24.66 5.29 -0.72
C GLU A 500 -25.79 5.62 0.25
N PRO A 501 -26.57 6.68 -0.04
CA PRO A 501 -27.75 6.98 0.74
C PRO A 501 -28.83 5.89 0.55
N PRO A 502 -29.75 5.75 1.52
CA PRO A 502 -30.88 4.83 1.39
C PRO A 502 -31.76 5.20 0.18
N SER A 503 -32.18 4.21 -0.61
CA SER A 503 -32.93 4.42 -1.85
C SER A 503 -34.21 3.57 -1.88
N PRO A 504 -35.41 4.18 -1.70
CA PRO A 504 -36.69 3.47 -1.81
C PRO A 504 -36.95 2.89 -3.21
N LEU A 505 -36.45 3.56 -4.26
CA LEU A 505 -36.56 3.06 -5.64
C LEU A 505 -35.74 1.78 -5.85
N ALA A 506 -34.54 1.71 -5.26
CA ALA A 506 -33.71 0.50 -5.32
C ALA A 506 -34.34 -0.64 -4.50
N GLU A 507 -34.98 -0.32 -3.38
CA GLU A 507 -35.73 -1.26 -2.54
C GLU A 507 -36.92 -1.87 -3.30
N GLU A 508 -37.75 -1.04 -3.94
CA GLU A 508 -38.88 -1.50 -4.76
C GLU A 508 -38.41 -2.33 -5.97
N ALA A 509 -37.36 -1.89 -6.65
CA ALA A 509 -36.78 -2.64 -7.78
C ALA A 509 -36.23 -4.01 -7.33
N ALA A 510 -35.53 -4.05 -6.19
CA ALA A 510 -35.01 -5.27 -5.58
C ALA A 510 -36.14 -6.24 -5.22
N ALA A 511 -37.17 -5.76 -4.50
CA ALA A 511 -38.31 -6.56 -4.07
C ALA A 511 -39.10 -7.14 -5.25
N ASN A 512 -39.25 -6.38 -6.34
CA ASN A 512 -39.96 -6.82 -7.55
C ASN A 512 -39.22 -7.90 -8.35
N LEU A 513 -37.89 -8.02 -8.18
CA LEU A 513 -37.06 -8.96 -8.94
C LEU A 513 -36.62 -10.16 -8.09
N PHE A 514 -36.31 -9.92 -6.81
CA PHE A 514 -35.80 -10.93 -5.89
C PHE A 514 -36.14 -10.58 -4.43
N GLU A 515 -37.14 -11.27 -3.86
CA GLU A 515 -37.71 -10.98 -2.54
C GLU A 515 -36.65 -10.91 -1.42
N ALA A 516 -35.67 -11.82 -1.40
CA ALA A 516 -34.63 -11.79 -0.37
C ALA A 516 -33.65 -10.61 -0.52
N LEU A 517 -33.36 -10.14 -1.76
CA LEU A 517 -32.66 -8.86 -1.94
C LEU A 517 -33.55 -7.69 -1.48
N GLY A 518 -34.85 -7.74 -1.75
CA GLY A 518 -35.81 -6.74 -1.29
C GLY A 518 -35.80 -6.59 0.23
N HIS A 519 -35.88 -7.70 0.96
CA HIS A 519 -35.79 -7.71 2.43
C HIS A 519 -34.43 -7.21 2.94
N GLU A 520 -33.32 -7.64 2.34
CA GLU A 520 -31.98 -7.17 2.73
C GLU A 520 -31.83 -5.66 2.46
N ALA A 521 -32.28 -5.17 1.29
CA ALA A 521 -32.25 -3.75 0.93
C ALA A 521 -33.13 -2.90 1.86
N GLN A 522 -34.33 -3.37 2.20
CA GLN A 522 -35.23 -2.71 3.14
C GLN A 522 -34.60 -2.62 4.54
N ALA A 523 -34.01 -3.71 5.02
CA ALA A 523 -33.32 -3.74 6.31
C ALA A 523 -32.14 -2.76 6.33
N VAL A 524 -31.29 -2.76 5.30
CA VAL A 524 -30.17 -1.81 5.15
C VAL A 524 -30.65 -0.38 5.12
N ASN A 525 -31.69 -0.09 4.33
CA ASN A 525 -32.22 1.26 4.20
C ASN A 525 -32.77 1.76 5.54
N ALA A 526 -33.47 0.92 6.30
CA ALA A 526 -33.93 1.26 7.64
C ALA A 526 -32.76 1.54 8.59
N VAL A 527 -31.72 0.69 8.58
CA VAL A 527 -30.51 0.91 9.40
C VAL A 527 -29.83 2.22 9.02
N LYS A 528 -29.61 2.50 7.73
CA LYS A 528 -28.98 3.75 7.27
C LYS A 528 -29.79 5.00 7.61
N ARG A 529 -31.13 4.93 7.60
CA ARG A 529 -32.01 6.06 7.95
C ARG A 529 -32.08 6.30 9.46
N ASP A 530 -32.29 5.23 10.22
CA ASP A 530 -32.84 5.33 11.58
C ASP A 530 -31.82 5.00 12.66
N LYS A 531 -30.82 4.14 12.37
CA LYS A 531 -29.83 3.74 13.39
C LYS A 531 -28.79 4.83 13.63
N ARG A 532 -28.35 4.91 14.89
CA ARG A 532 -27.31 5.84 15.36
C ARG A 532 -26.23 5.03 16.06
N PHE A 533 -25.05 5.02 15.46
CA PHE A 533 -23.90 4.29 15.96
C PHE A 533 -23.07 5.18 16.87
N THR A 534 -22.78 4.70 18.08
CA THR A 534 -21.87 5.39 19.01
C THR A 534 -20.44 4.91 18.87
N VAL A 535 -20.21 3.80 18.17
CA VAL A 535 -18.88 3.23 17.89
C VAL A 535 -18.78 2.94 16.40
N LEU A 536 -17.97 3.72 15.70
CA LEU A 536 -17.65 3.55 14.28
C LEU A 536 -16.21 3.07 14.16
N ILE A 537 -15.98 1.88 13.63
CA ILE A 537 -14.65 1.29 13.45
C ILE A 537 -14.44 0.81 12.03
N GLY A 538 -13.20 0.67 11.57
CA GLY A 538 -12.92 -0.04 10.32
C GLY A 538 -11.64 0.39 9.61
N ASN A 539 -11.45 -0.19 8.43
CA ASN A 539 -10.37 0.13 7.50
C ASN A 539 -10.97 0.53 6.14
N PRO A 540 -11.20 1.83 5.87
CA PRO A 540 -11.76 2.28 4.60
C PRO A 540 -10.81 2.02 3.42
N PRO A 541 -11.32 1.84 2.19
CA PRO A 541 -10.49 1.61 1.00
C PRO A 541 -9.63 2.83 0.61
N TYR A 542 -8.45 2.57 0.02
CA TYR A 542 -7.47 3.59 -0.40
C TYR A 542 -7.43 3.72 -1.92
N ALA A 543 -8.43 4.37 -2.50
CA ALA A 543 -8.53 4.54 -3.95
C ALA A 543 -8.05 5.93 -4.35
N GLY A 544 -6.76 6.06 -4.68
CA GLY A 544 -6.20 7.32 -5.21
C GLY A 544 -6.91 7.83 -6.48
N TRP A 545 -7.75 7.00 -7.11
CA TRP A 545 -8.84 7.36 -8.02
C TRP A 545 -10.10 6.62 -7.58
N SER A 546 -11.05 7.36 -6.99
CA SER A 546 -12.29 6.80 -6.48
C SER A 546 -13.26 6.41 -7.60
N ALA A 547 -13.91 5.26 -7.45
CA ALA A 547 -15.07 4.85 -8.25
C ALA A 547 -16.39 5.47 -7.73
N ASN A 548 -16.40 5.93 -6.48
CA ASN A 548 -17.56 6.50 -5.77
C ASN A 548 -17.84 7.95 -6.17
N LEU A 549 -18.13 8.21 -7.44
CA LEU A 549 -18.24 9.56 -8.00
C LEU A 549 -19.67 10.04 -8.26
N SER A 550 -20.69 9.38 -7.70
CA SER A 550 -22.08 9.83 -7.79
C SER A 550 -22.27 11.23 -7.16
N PRO A 551 -23.28 12.02 -7.57
CA PRO A 551 -23.52 13.35 -7.00
C PRO A 551 -23.63 13.35 -5.48
N ALA A 552 -24.31 12.36 -4.90
CA ALA A 552 -24.43 12.21 -3.45
C ALA A 552 -23.06 11.99 -2.80
N MET A 553 -22.25 11.08 -3.32
CA MET A 553 -20.92 10.75 -2.77
C MET A 553 -19.92 11.90 -2.89
N ARG A 554 -19.99 12.68 -3.98
CA ARG A 554 -19.18 13.89 -4.14
C ARG A 554 -19.55 14.96 -3.11
N THR A 555 -20.85 15.06 -2.77
CA THR A 555 -21.38 16.07 -1.85
C THR A 555 -20.90 15.85 -0.41
N ILE A 556 -20.65 14.60 -0.01
CA ILE A 556 -20.18 14.25 1.34
C ILE A 556 -18.91 15.02 1.74
N VAL A 557 -17.99 15.26 0.80
CA VAL A 557 -16.71 15.95 1.07
C VAL A 557 -16.73 17.45 0.75
N GLU A 558 -17.89 18.01 0.37
CA GLU A 558 -17.97 19.44 0.02
C GLU A 558 -17.67 20.36 1.20
N CYS A 559 -18.01 19.96 2.43
CA CYS A 559 -17.67 20.72 3.63
C CYS A 559 -16.16 20.94 3.78
N TYR A 560 -15.34 19.98 3.34
CA TYR A 560 -13.87 20.06 3.40
C TYR A 560 -13.25 21.04 2.39
N LYS A 561 -14.07 21.65 1.52
CA LYS A 561 -13.64 22.76 0.65
C LYS A 561 -13.62 24.11 1.37
N PHE A 562 -14.02 24.15 2.64
CA PHE A 562 -14.14 25.37 3.43
C PHE A 562 -13.33 25.31 4.73
N ILE A 563 -12.94 26.47 5.23
CA ILE A 563 -12.48 26.70 6.61
C ILE A 563 -13.40 27.79 7.17
N GLY A 564 -14.26 27.43 8.12
CA GLY A 564 -15.37 28.31 8.50
C GLY A 564 -16.27 28.60 7.30
N THR A 565 -16.45 29.88 6.98
CA THR A 565 -17.20 30.33 5.79
C THR A 565 -16.32 30.52 4.55
N ASP A 566 -15.00 30.43 4.70
CA ASP A 566 -14.05 30.78 3.64
C ASP A 566 -13.74 29.58 2.75
N ARG A 567 -14.02 29.72 1.46
CA ARG A 567 -13.72 28.68 0.46
C ARG A 567 -12.20 28.61 0.21
N ILE A 568 -11.66 27.41 0.34
CA ILE A 568 -10.27 27.10 0.01
C ILE A 568 -10.03 27.33 -1.49
N ARG A 569 -9.06 28.20 -1.82
CA ARG A 569 -8.58 28.41 -3.19
C ARG A 569 -7.21 27.77 -3.36
N GLU A 570 -7.17 26.65 -4.08
CA GLU A 570 -5.92 25.98 -4.46
C GLU A 570 -5.61 26.21 -5.94
N LYS A 571 -4.36 26.56 -6.26
CA LYS A 571 -3.90 26.68 -7.65
C LYS A 571 -3.99 25.36 -8.41
N GLY A 572 -3.79 24.24 -7.71
CA GLY A 572 -3.93 22.89 -8.25
C GLY A 572 -5.33 22.33 -8.07
N ALA A 573 -6.36 22.99 -8.60
CA ALA A 573 -7.76 22.63 -8.37
C ALA A 573 -8.07 21.14 -8.66
N LEU A 574 -7.51 20.58 -9.73
CA LEU A 574 -7.69 19.16 -10.07
C LEU A 574 -7.07 18.21 -9.03
N GLN A 575 -5.88 18.54 -8.52
CA GLN A 575 -5.21 17.71 -7.50
C GLN A 575 -5.90 17.86 -6.13
N PHE A 576 -6.38 19.06 -5.81
CA PHE A 576 -7.20 19.33 -4.63
C PHE A 576 -8.48 18.50 -4.68
N GLU A 577 -9.21 18.55 -5.79
CA GLU A 577 -10.43 17.74 -5.98
C GLU A 577 -10.10 16.25 -5.91
N LYS A 578 -9.06 15.80 -6.61
CA LYS A 578 -8.63 14.39 -6.59
C LYS A 578 -8.36 13.88 -5.17
N ASN A 579 -7.64 14.65 -4.35
CA ASN A 579 -7.32 14.25 -2.98
C ASN A 579 -8.55 14.22 -2.07
N LEU A 580 -9.50 15.16 -2.25
CA LEU A 580 -10.77 15.15 -1.51
C LEU A 580 -11.65 13.97 -1.90
N GLN A 581 -11.60 13.57 -3.17
CA GLN A 581 -12.43 12.47 -3.67
C GLN A 581 -11.85 11.08 -3.38
N ASP A 582 -10.69 10.95 -2.74
CA ASP A 582 -10.16 9.65 -2.28
C ASP A 582 -11.15 9.00 -1.29
N ASP A 583 -11.35 7.69 -1.41
CA ASP A 583 -12.42 7.00 -0.69
C ASP A 583 -12.24 7.08 0.83
N TYR A 584 -11.01 6.98 1.36
CA TYR A 584 -10.80 7.12 2.81
C TYR A 584 -11.22 8.50 3.34
N VAL A 585 -11.09 9.57 2.53
CA VAL A 585 -11.54 10.93 2.88
C VAL A 585 -13.08 11.00 2.91
N LYS A 586 -13.76 10.34 1.95
CA LYS A 586 -15.22 10.22 1.96
C LYS A 586 -15.73 9.45 3.17
N PHE A 587 -15.04 8.37 3.55
CA PHE A 587 -15.37 7.62 4.76
C PHE A 587 -15.17 8.45 6.03
N PHE A 588 -14.12 9.27 6.12
CA PHE A 588 -13.99 10.23 7.23
C PHE A 588 -15.15 11.22 7.27
N ALA A 589 -15.50 11.85 6.15
CA ALA A 589 -16.61 12.80 6.09
C ALA A 589 -17.96 12.17 6.44
N TRP A 590 -18.23 10.97 5.91
CA TRP A 590 -19.46 10.24 6.21
C TRP A 590 -19.53 9.78 7.67
N THR A 591 -18.45 9.22 8.22
CA THR A 591 -18.43 8.81 9.64
C THR A 591 -18.47 9.99 10.60
N GLU A 592 -17.86 11.12 10.24
CA GLU A 592 -17.97 12.38 10.96
C GLU A 592 -19.41 12.89 10.98
N GLN A 593 -20.09 12.85 9.83
CA GLN A 593 -21.51 13.20 9.75
C GLN A 593 -22.36 12.25 10.62
N ALA A 594 -22.15 10.93 10.52
CA ALA A 594 -22.86 9.94 11.32
C ALA A 594 -22.64 10.14 12.83
N SER A 595 -21.40 10.42 13.25
CA SER A 595 -21.07 10.73 14.65
C SER A 595 -21.70 12.06 15.11
N THR A 596 -21.75 13.06 14.23
CA THR A 596 -22.40 14.35 14.51
C THR A 596 -23.90 14.20 14.70
N THR A 597 -24.56 13.39 13.85
CA THR A 597 -25.98 13.06 13.98
C THR A 597 -26.28 12.26 15.25
N ALA A 598 -25.41 11.34 15.64
CA ALA A 598 -25.52 10.64 16.92
C ALA A 598 -25.27 11.58 18.13
N GLY A 599 -24.60 12.70 17.92
CA GLY A 599 -24.30 13.72 18.93
C GLY A 599 -23.16 13.35 19.88
N VAL A 600 -22.86 12.06 20.02
CA VAL A 600 -21.83 11.51 20.90
C VAL A 600 -21.31 10.19 20.31
N GLY A 601 -20.04 9.86 20.54
CA GLY A 601 -19.49 8.57 20.12
C GLY A 601 -17.99 8.56 19.91
N ILE A 602 -17.49 7.43 19.42
CA ILE A 602 -16.09 7.17 19.10
C ILE A 602 -16.00 6.77 17.64
N LEU A 603 -15.13 7.44 16.90
CA LEU A 603 -14.71 7.08 15.55
C LEU A 603 -13.28 6.55 15.60
N SER A 604 -13.04 5.32 15.13
CA SER A 604 -11.68 4.79 15.01
C SER A 604 -11.38 4.07 13.71
N LEU A 605 -10.50 4.67 12.91
CA LEU A 605 -10.15 4.17 11.59
C LEU A 605 -8.64 3.97 11.47
N ILE A 606 -8.22 2.96 10.70
CA ILE A 606 -6.88 2.95 10.10
C ILE A 606 -6.97 3.44 8.65
N SER A 607 -6.20 4.46 8.31
CA SER A 607 -6.26 5.10 6.99
C SER A 607 -4.89 5.50 6.49
N ASN A 608 -4.81 5.93 5.23
CA ASN A 608 -3.65 6.63 4.69
C ASN A 608 -3.28 7.83 5.58
N ASN A 609 -1.99 7.99 5.93
CA ASN A 609 -1.50 9.07 6.80
C ASN A 609 -1.31 10.42 6.10
N GLY A 610 -1.55 10.51 4.79
CA GLY A 610 -1.37 11.73 4.01
C GLY A 610 -2.18 12.93 4.51
N PHE A 611 -3.36 12.69 5.11
CA PHE A 611 -4.21 13.77 5.63
C PHE A 611 -3.64 14.45 6.87
N LEU A 612 -2.64 13.88 7.56
CA LEU A 612 -2.03 14.50 8.75
C LEU A 612 -1.34 15.83 8.40
N GLU A 613 -0.68 15.88 7.25
CA GLU A 613 0.18 17.02 6.88
C GLU A 613 -0.18 17.71 5.56
N THR A 614 -0.87 17.04 4.62
CA THR A 614 -0.97 17.55 3.24
C THR A 614 -1.77 18.85 3.16
N PRO A 615 -1.30 19.90 2.43
CA PRO A 615 -2.00 21.18 2.35
C PRO A 615 -3.42 21.11 1.78
N THR A 616 -3.67 20.19 0.84
CA THR A 616 -4.99 20.03 0.18
C THR A 616 -6.07 19.49 1.11
N LEU A 617 -5.74 18.93 2.27
CA LEU A 617 -6.70 18.36 3.22
C LEU A 617 -6.84 19.21 4.49
N ARG A 618 -6.47 20.50 4.43
CA ARG A 618 -6.60 21.41 5.58
C ARG A 618 -8.05 21.65 6.00
N GLY A 619 -9.00 21.66 5.06
CA GLY A 619 -10.42 21.81 5.39
C GLY A 619 -10.97 20.59 6.12
N MET A 620 -10.56 19.38 5.73
CA MET A 620 -10.82 18.14 6.47
C MET A 620 -10.32 18.24 7.91
N ARG A 621 -9.06 18.61 8.13
CA ARG A 621 -8.50 18.74 9.49
C ARG A 621 -9.24 19.79 10.32
N TRP A 622 -9.57 20.93 9.73
CA TRP A 622 -10.34 21.98 10.41
C TRP A 622 -11.74 21.51 10.83
N HIS A 623 -12.43 20.76 9.96
CA HIS A 623 -13.77 20.25 10.25
C HIS A 623 -13.72 19.16 11.34
N LEU A 624 -12.76 18.23 11.27
CA LEU A 624 -12.53 17.22 12.32
C LEU A 624 -12.25 17.85 13.70
N LEU A 625 -11.48 18.94 13.74
CA LEU A 625 -11.25 19.71 14.98
C LEU A 625 -12.53 20.33 15.55
N SER A 626 -13.48 20.68 14.67
CA SER A 626 -14.75 21.27 15.06
C SER A 626 -15.77 20.22 15.52
N SER A 627 -15.63 18.98 15.03
CA SER A 627 -16.58 17.87 15.29
C SER A 627 -16.22 17.00 16.48
N PHE A 628 -14.94 16.90 16.86
CA PHE A 628 -14.46 16.01 17.91
C PHE A 628 -13.78 16.77 19.05
N SER A 629 -14.00 16.33 20.29
CA SER A 629 -13.41 16.96 21.48
C SER A 629 -12.03 16.42 21.82
N GLN A 630 -11.75 15.17 21.48
CA GLN A 630 -10.44 14.55 21.65
C GLN A 630 -10.05 13.79 20.38
N LEU A 631 -8.84 14.04 19.89
CA LEU A 631 -8.28 13.37 18.71
C LEU A 631 -6.95 12.74 19.10
N PHE A 632 -6.85 11.42 19.00
CA PHE A 632 -5.59 10.69 19.12
C PHE A 632 -5.19 10.15 17.75
N LEU A 633 -4.02 10.56 17.24
CA LEU A 633 -3.52 10.19 15.92
C LEU A 633 -2.19 9.46 16.06
N PHE A 634 -2.18 8.18 15.74
CA PHE A 634 -0.99 7.34 15.83
C PHE A 634 -0.45 7.04 14.43
N ASP A 635 0.60 7.76 14.01
CA ASP A 635 1.22 7.55 12.71
C ASP A 635 2.11 6.31 12.74
N LEU A 636 1.75 5.31 11.94
CA LEU A 636 2.51 4.06 11.80
C LEU A 636 3.52 4.14 10.66
N HIS A 637 3.64 5.28 9.98
CA HIS A 637 4.58 5.53 8.88
C HIS A 637 4.50 4.45 7.79
N GLY A 638 5.63 3.97 7.28
CA GLY A 638 5.72 2.88 6.32
C GLY A 638 5.63 3.29 4.84
N SER A 639 5.70 4.59 4.53
CA SER A 639 5.59 5.02 3.14
C SER A 639 6.87 4.76 2.35
N THR A 640 6.78 3.96 1.29
CA THR A 640 7.90 3.79 0.35
C THR A 640 8.13 5.02 -0.53
N LYS A 641 7.14 5.94 -0.61
CA LYS A 641 7.24 7.22 -1.32
C LYS A 641 7.95 8.31 -0.51
N ARG A 642 7.91 8.20 0.82
CA ARG A 642 8.61 9.05 1.79
C ARG A 642 9.41 8.14 2.73
N PRO A 643 10.45 7.45 2.21
CA PRO A 643 11.10 6.39 2.96
C PRO A 643 11.82 6.95 4.18
N ILE A 644 11.51 6.39 5.35
CA ILE A 644 12.30 6.54 6.55
C ILE A 644 13.27 5.36 6.61
N LYS A 645 14.51 5.59 7.03
CA LYS A 645 15.53 4.54 7.09
C LYS A 645 15.07 3.43 8.05
N ALA A 646 15.11 2.18 7.58
CA ALA A 646 14.71 0.98 8.34
C ALA A 646 13.25 0.99 8.83
N ASP A 647 12.35 1.55 8.03
CA ASP A 647 10.91 1.61 8.32
C ASP A 647 10.08 0.81 7.30
N GLU A 648 9.15 0.00 7.79
CA GLU A 648 8.26 -0.84 6.96
C GLU A 648 6.79 -0.56 7.25
N SER A 649 5.95 -0.62 6.20
CA SER A 649 4.50 -0.51 6.38
C SER A 649 3.94 -1.73 7.09
N VAL A 650 2.90 -1.52 7.91
CA VAL A 650 2.10 -2.60 8.52
C VAL A 650 1.26 -3.35 7.48
N PHE A 651 1.14 -2.82 6.26
CA PHE A 651 0.53 -3.47 5.10
C PHE A 651 1.55 -3.65 3.97
N ASP A 652 1.24 -4.49 2.98
CA ASP A 652 2.01 -4.60 1.73
C ASP A 652 1.62 -3.51 0.71
N ILE A 653 1.75 -2.23 1.10
CA ILE A 653 1.40 -1.06 0.27
C ILE A 653 2.49 0.00 0.26
N GLN A 654 2.41 0.95 -0.68
CA GLN A 654 3.38 2.05 -0.81
C GLN A 654 3.08 3.27 0.07
N GLN A 655 1.81 3.46 0.42
CA GLN A 655 1.33 4.57 1.22
C GLN A 655 1.65 4.33 2.70
N GLY A 656 1.94 5.41 3.43
CA GLY A 656 2.00 5.35 4.89
C GLY A 656 0.61 5.33 5.49
N VAL A 657 0.46 4.79 6.70
CA VAL A 657 -0.83 4.62 7.37
C VAL A 657 -0.80 5.11 8.81
N SER A 658 -1.95 5.54 9.31
CA SER A 658 -2.13 6.04 10.66
C SER A 658 -3.43 5.51 11.26
N ILE A 659 -3.42 5.25 12.58
CA ILE A 659 -4.62 4.95 13.35
C ILE A 659 -5.17 6.26 13.92
N SER A 660 -6.44 6.55 13.64
CA SER A 660 -7.17 7.68 14.19
C SER A 660 -8.16 7.18 15.24
N LEU A 661 -8.18 7.78 16.43
CA LEU A 661 -9.17 7.52 17.49
C LEU A 661 -9.75 8.87 17.91
N PHE A 662 -10.96 9.18 17.47
CA PHE A 662 -11.63 10.46 17.73
C PHE A 662 -12.82 10.24 18.65
N CYS A 663 -12.88 11.01 19.73
CA CYS A 663 -13.98 10.98 20.68
C CYS A 663 -14.77 12.27 20.57
N ARG A 664 -16.08 12.13 20.43
CA ARG A 664 -17.05 13.20 20.62
C ARG A 664 -17.64 13.01 22.02
N ALA A 665 -17.05 13.71 22.98
CA ALA A 665 -17.34 13.54 24.39
C ALA A 665 -18.64 14.26 24.80
N LEU A 666 -19.10 13.89 25.99
CA LEU A 666 -20.34 14.34 26.61
C LEU A 666 -20.34 15.83 27.01
N SER A 667 -19.14 16.38 27.21
CA SER A 667 -18.89 17.79 27.52
C SER A 667 -17.74 18.26 26.62
N SER A 668 -18.05 18.96 25.55
CA SER A 668 -17.02 19.47 24.65
C SER A 668 -16.35 20.70 25.25
N PRO A 669 -15.03 20.69 25.52
CA PRO A 669 -14.30 21.92 25.80
C PRO A 669 -14.35 22.85 24.59
N ALA A 670 -14.18 24.15 24.80
CA ALA A 670 -14.17 25.14 23.72
C ALA A 670 -13.04 24.91 22.69
N VAL A 671 -11.99 24.17 23.08
CA VAL A 671 -10.84 23.81 22.24
C VAL A 671 -10.62 22.30 22.29
N PRO A 672 -10.54 21.60 21.14
CA PRO A 672 -10.31 20.16 21.09
C PRO A 672 -8.90 19.80 21.56
N SER A 673 -8.77 18.67 22.27
CA SER A 673 -7.46 18.10 22.63
C SER A 673 -6.93 17.23 21.50
N VAL A 674 -5.78 17.59 20.92
CA VAL A 674 -5.13 16.81 19.86
C VAL A 674 -3.84 16.20 20.38
N LYS A 675 -3.71 14.89 20.23
CA LYS A 675 -2.58 14.08 20.68
C LYS A 675 -2.06 13.25 19.53
N ILE A 676 -0.76 13.27 19.32
CA ILE A 676 -0.08 12.49 18.28
C ILE A 676 0.97 11.56 18.87
N SER A 677 1.27 10.48 18.15
CA SER A 677 2.36 9.56 18.45
C SER A 677 2.87 8.95 17.15
N ASP A 678 4.12 8.51 17.13
CA ASP A 678 4.80 7.98 15.95
C ASP A 678 5.36 6.59 16.25
N LEU A 679 5.20 5.66 15.31
CA LEU A 679 5.79 4.33 15.37
C LEU A 679 6.54 4.01 14.07
N VAL A 680 7.87 4.10 14.15
CA VAL A 680 8.81 3.82 13.05
C VAL A 680 9.59 2.54 13.35
N GLY A 681 9.80 1.70 12.34
CA GLY A 681 10.62 0.49 12.44
C GLY A 681 10.15 -0.66 11.54
N GLU A 682 10.73 -1.83 11.77
CA GLU A 682 10.36 -3.08 11.09
C GLU A 682 8.92 -3.51 11.41
N ARG A 683 8.25 -4.13 10.45
CA ARG A 683 6.84 -4.54 10.55
C ARG A 683 6.57 -5.40 11.79
N ASN A 684 7.42 -6.38 12.07
CA ASN A 684 7.25 -7.30 13.20
C ASN A 684 7.36 -6.59 14.55
N LYS A 685 8.24 -5.58 14.66
CA LYS A 685 8.35 -4.76 15.88
C LYS A 685 7.11 -3.90 16.07
N LYS A 686 6.55 -3.34 14.99
CA LYS A 686 5.28 -2.61 15.03
C LYS A 686 4.13 -3.50 15.49
N TYR A 687 4.03 -4.72 14.96
CA TYR A 687 3.02 -5.70 15.40
C TYR A 687 3.15 -6.05 16.87
N ALA A 688 4.36 -6.34 17.35
CA ALA A 688 4.59 -6.61 18.77
C ALA A 688 4.22 -5.41 19.66
N TYR A 689 4.52 -4.18 19.22
CA TYR A 689 4.14 -2.97 19.93
C TYR A 689 2.61 -2.85 20.03
N LEU A 690 1.91 -2.94 18.89
CA LEU A 690 0.46 -2.81 18.81
C LEU A 690 -0.29 -3.89 19.58
N LEU A 691 0.25 -5.10 19.72
CA LEU A 691 -0.34 -6.16 20.55
C LEU A 691 -0.24 -5.87 22.05
N ASN A 692 0.80 -5.17 22.49
CA ASN A 692 1.09 -4.94 23.91
C ASN A 692 0.64 -3.56 24.42
N HIS A 693 0.23 -2.66 23.53
CA HIS A 693 -0.17 -1.29 23.88
C HIS A 693 -1.63 -1.00 23.51
N THR A 694 -2.16 0.07 24.08
CA THR A 694 -3.49 0.64 23.81
C THR A 694 -3.39 2.16 23.85
N VAL A 695 -4.48 2.86 23.56
CA VAL A 695 -4.57 4.32 23.70
C VAL A 695 -4.12 4.82 25.09
N ARG A 696 -4.25 4.05 26.17
CA ARG A 696 -3.78 4.50 27.49
C ARG A 696 -2.28 4.37 27.70
N THR A 697 -1.64 3.38 27.07
CA THR A 697 -0.20 3.10 27.27
C THR A 697 0.68 3.70 26.18
N THR A 698 0.11 4.09 25.04
CA THR A 698 0.83 4.81 23.99
C THR A 698 1.34 6.17 24.50
N PRO A 699 2.62 6.52 24.27
CA PRO A 699 3.15 7.81 24.66
C PRO A 699 2.65 8.89 23.70
N TRP A 700 1.76 9.73 24.20
CA TRP A 700 1.13 10.80 23.43
C TRP A 700 1.84 12.14 23.63
N LYS A 701 2.06 12.86 22.52
CA LYS A 701 2.45 14.26 22.51
C LYS A 701 1.25 15.14 22.20
N SER A 702 0.93 16.10 23.07
CA SER A 702 -0.10 17.10 22.78
C SER A 702 0.41 18.11 21.75
N VAL A 703 -0.42 18.41 20.75
CA VAL A 703 -0.13 19.40 19.71
C VAL A 703 -1.29 20.36 19.54
N THR A 704 -1.00 21.56 19.04
CA THR A 704 -2.00 22.55 18.68
C THR A 704 -1.97 22.76 17.18
N PRO A 705 -2.96 22.27 16.42
CA PRO A 705 -3.02 22.51 14.98
C PRO A 705 -3.27 23.99 14.69
N LEU A 706 -2.32 24.65 14.00
CA LEU A 706 -2.36 26.09 13.75
C LEU A 706 -2.82 26.43 12.31
N PRO A 707 -3.54 27.55 12.12
CA PRO A 707 -3.83 28.08 10.79
C PRO A 707 -2.54 28.40 10.00
N PRO A 708 -2.57 28.39 8.66
CA PRO A 708 -3.74 28.10 7.82
C PRO A 708 -3.91 26.62 7.50
N LEU A 709 -2.97 25.75 7.89
CA LEU A 709 -2.95 24.35 7.45
C LEU A 709 -3.54 23.37 8.45
N PHE A 710 -3.62 23.73 9.74
CA PHE A 710 -4.15 22.88 10.82
C PHE A 710 -3.53 21.47 10.82
N GLN A 711 -2.22 21.35 10.62
CA GLN A 711 -1.55 20.04 10.51
C GLN A 711 -1.58 19.28 11.85
N PHE A 712 -1.69 17.96 11.77
CA PHE A 712 -1.64 17.04 12.91
C PHE A 712 -0.23 16.47 13.07
N ILE A 713 0.74 17.37 13.21
CA ILE A 713 2.15 17.04 13.37
C ILE A 713 2.74 17.90 14.49
N ASP A 714 3.91 17.51 14.97
CA ASP A 714 4.66 18.26 15.95
C ASP A 714 5.30 19.51 15.33
N LEU A 715 4.61 20.64 15.38
CA LEU A 715 5.13 21.94 14.94
C LEU A 715 5.56 22.78 16.14
N ASP A 716 6.71 23.43 16.01
CA ASP A 716 7.09 24.50 16.94
C ASP A 716 6.16 25.70 16.76
N CYS A 717 5.24 25.89 17.70
CA CYS A 717 4.24 26.97 17.65
C CYS A 717 4.88 28.37 17.64
N SER A 718 5.99 28.55 18.36
CA SER A 718 6.66 29.85 18.44
C SER A 718 7.27 30.22 17.08
N LEU A 719 7.96 29.27 16.45
CA LEU A 719 8.52 29.45 15.12
C LEU A 719 7.43 29.55 14.05
N HIS A 720 6.29 28.88 14.24
CA HIS A 720 5.15 28.99 13.32
C HIS A 720 4.56 30.40 13.31
N VAL A 721 4.35 30.99 14.49
CA VAL A 721 3.86 32.37 14.61
C VAL A 721 4.89 33.36 14.05
N GLU A 722 6.16 33.20 14.43
CA GLU A 722 7.28 34.01 13.93
C GLU A 722 7.35 33.95 12.39
N TYR A 723 7.43 32.75 11.82
CA TYR A 723 7.57 32.56 10.38
C TYR A 723 6.38 33.10 9.59
N ASN A 724 5.14 32.86 10.04
CA ASN A 724 3.94 33.34 9.34
C ASN A 724 3.70 34.85 9.49
N SER A 725 4.41 35.53 10.40
CA SER A 725 4.39 37.00 10.47
C SER A 725 5.12 37.66 9.29
N TYR A 726 6.01 36.93 8.61
CA TYR A 726 6.79 37.45 7.51
C TYR A 726 6.06 37.34 6.16
N PRO A 727 6.24 38.30 5.23
CA PRO A 727 5.67 38.24 3.90
C PRO A 727 6.29 37.09 3.08
N THR A 728 5.45 36.32 2.37
CA THR A 728 5.86 35.30 1.41
C THR A 728 6.52 35.92 0.18
N LEU A 729 7.42 35.20 -0.49
CA LEU A 729 8.04 35.67 -1.74
C LEU A 729 7.03 36.07 -2.81
N VAL A 730 5.86 35.42 -2.86
CA VAL A 730 4.79 35.75 -3.83
C VAL A 730 4.00 37.00 -3.45
N GLU A 731 3.96 37.38 -2.18
CA GLU A 731 3.42 38.67 -1.73
C GLU A 731 4.41 39.80 -2.03
N LEU A 732 5.71 39.53 -1.90
CA LEU A 732 6.79 40.48 -2.20
C LEU A 732 6.92 40.75 -3.71
N MET A 733 6.96 39.69 -4.51
CA MET A 733 7.17 39.72 -5.97
C MET A 733 6.00 39.03 -6.68
N PRO A 734 4.86 39.73 -6.87
CA PRO A 734 3.60 39.11 -7.31
C PRO A 734 3.60 38.67 -8.78
N PHE A 735 4.52 39.17 -9.61
CA PHE A 735 4.61 38.78 -11.02
C PHE A 735 5.59 37.62 -11.22
N TYR A 736 5.07 36.40 -11.34
CA TYR A 736 5.88 35.18 -11.50
C TYR A 736 5.13 34.09 -12.27
N SER A 737 5.89 33.11 -12.77
CA SER A 737 5.35 31.93 -13.45
C SER A 737 6.33 30.76 -13.32
N THR A 738 5.87 29.57 -13.68
CA THR A 738 6.75 28.40 -13.79
C THR A 738 7.81 28.60 -14.88
N GLY A 739 8.87 27.80 -14.87
CA GLY A 739 9.84 27.74 -15.95
C GLY A 739 9.26 27.31 -17.31
N THR A 740 10.10 27.40 -18.34
CA THR A 740 9.80 26.93 -19.70
C THR A 740 9.61 25.40 -19.69
N GLU A 741 8.57 24.92 -20.36
CA GLU A 741 8.34 23.50 -20.63
C GLU A 741 8.24 23.32 -22.14
N THR A 742 9.23 22.66 -22.72
CA THR A 742 9.23 22.35 -24.16
C THR A 742 8.25 21.22 -24.46
N GLY A 743 8.20 20.18 -23.61
CA GLY A 743 7.49 18.94 -23.88
C GLY A 743 8.19 18.02 -24.89
N PHE A 744 9.34 18.44 -25.45
CA PHE A 744 10.18 17.64 -26.33
C PHE A 744 11.63 18.18 -26.38
N ASP A 745 12.33 18.13 -25.24
CA ASP A 745 13.72 18.64 -25.10
C ASP A 745 14.65 18.05 -26.16
N GLY A 746 14.45 16.77 -26.52
CA GLY A 746 15.24 16.07 -27.52
C GLY A 746 15.34 16.81 -28.86
N LEU A 747 14.32 17.59 -29.25
CA LEU A 747 14.29 18.39 -30.47
C LEU A 747 14.58 19.88 -30.23
N LEU A 748 14.02 20.45 -29.15
CA LEU A 748 13.95 21.92 -28.97
C LEU A 748 15.08 22.50 -28.10
N VAL A 749 15.97 21.65 -27.57
CA VAL A 749 17.10 22.06 -26.72
C VAL A 749 18.39 21.37 -27.17
N ASP A 750 19.52 22.09 -27.15
CA ASP A 750 20.87 21.51 -27.32
C ASP A 750 21.97 22.36 -26.64
N PHE A 751 23.21 21.86 -26.55
CA PHE A 751 24.29 22.58 -25.86
C PHE A 751 24.67 23.88 -26.58
N THR A 752 24.74 23.86 -27.91
CA THR A 752 25.03 25.05 -28.72
C THR A 752 23.90 25.38 -29.69
N GLU A 753 23.91 26.63 -30.17
CA GLU A 753 22.95 27.10 -31.17
C GLU A 753 23.13 26.34 -32.49
N GLU A 754 24.37 26.08 -32.90
CA GLU A 754 24.69 25.37 -34.12
C GLU A 754 24.17 23.94 -34.09
N GLU A 755 24.39 23.23 -32.97
CA GLU A 755 23.88 21.87 -32.76
C GLU A 755 22.35 21.85 -32.80
N LEU A 756 21.68 22.80 -32.13
CA LEU A 756 20.23 22.92 -32.12
C LEU A 756 19.66 23.19 -33.52
N LEU A 757 20.21 24.17 -34.24
CA LEU A 757 19.75 24.51 -35.58
C LEU A 757 20.00 23.37 -36.57
N ALA A 758 21.14 22.67 -36.47
CA ALA A 758 21.42 21.48 -37.27
C ALA A 758 20.43 20.35 -36.95
N LYS A 759 20.09 20.16 -35.68
CA LYS A 759 19.10 19.17 -35.24
C LYS A 759 17.72 19.47 -35.79
N ILE A 760 17.26 20.72 -35.71
CA ILE A 760 15.96 21.13 -36.26
C ILE A 760 15.94 20.98 -37.78
N ARG A 761 17.04 21.32 -38.49
CA ARG A 761 17.17 21.07 -39.94
C ARG A 761 16.96 19.60 -40.30
N ARG A 762 17.53 18.66 -39.53
CA ARG A 762 17.30 17.22 -39.73
C ARG A 762 15.85 16.84 -39.49
N PHE A 763 15.22 17.42 -38.47
CA PHE A 763 13.81 17.17 -38.18
C PHE A 763 12.90 17.64 -39.32
N VAL A 764 13.14 18.82 -39.89
CA VAL A 764 12.29 19.39 -40.96
C VAL A 764 12.68 18.97 -42.39
N ASP A 765 13.64 18.03 -42.53
CA ASP A 765 14.16 17.58 -43.83
C ASP A 765 13.08 16.87 -44.67
N SER A 766 12.62 17.52 -45.74
CA SER A 766 11.56 17.00 -46.61
C SER A 766 11.91 15.72 -47.37
N ARG A 767 13.18 15.29 -47.34
CA ARG A 767 13.60 14.00 -47.92
C ARG A 767 13.28 12.81 -47.02
N LYS A 768 13.02 13.04 -45.72
CA LYS A 768 12.67 12.01 -44.75
C LYS A 768 11.15 11.93 -44.56
N THR A 769 10.63 10.72 -44.53
CA THR A 769 9.25 10.40 -44.16
C THR A 769 9.00 10.63 -42.68
N ASP A 770 7.74 10.83 -42.28
CA ASP A 770 7.41 11.05 -40.87
C ASP A 770 7.72 9.83 -39.99
N ALA A 771 7.67 8.61 -40.54
CA ALA A 771 8.06 7.38 -39.85
C ALA A 771 9.57 7.32 -39.53
N GLU A 772 10.42 7.80 -40.46
CA GLU A 772 11.87 7.90 -40.23
C GLU A 772 12.18 8.93 -39.14
N ILE A 773 11.51 10.09 -39.15
CA ILE A 773 11.64 11.11 -38.12
C ILE A 773 11.14 10.62 -36.75
N GLU A 774 10.01 9.92 -36.73
CA GLU A 774 9.46 9.34 -35.52
C GLU A 774 10.46 8.39 -34.85
N THR A 775 11.16 7.58 -35.65
CA THR A 775 12.20 6.66 -35.17
C THR A 775 13.46 7.41 -34.71
N GLU A 776 14.00 8.32 -35.54
CA GLU A 776 15.24 9.05 -35.24
C GLU A 776 15.14 9.92 -33.98
N PHE A 777 14.01 10.59 -33.79
CA PHE A 777 13.80 11.51 -32.68
C PHE A 777 13.01 10.88 -31.51
N SER A 778 12.67 9.59 -31.60
CA SER A 778 11.88 8.89 -30.59
C SER A 778 10.58 9.63 -30.23
N VAL A 779 9.80 9.99 -31.26
CA VAL A 779 8.60 10.84 -31.10
C VAL A 779 7.51 10.09 -30.34
N GLY A 780 7.27 10.51 -29.10
CA GLY A 780 6.16 10.02 -28.28
C GLY A 780 4.83 10.75 -28.53
N GLY A 781 3.97 10.78 -27.51
CA GLY A 781 2.73 11.58 -27.52
C GLY A 781 2.93 13.06 -27.15
N GLY A 782 1.85 13.83 -27.07
CA GLY A 782 1.87 15.22 -26.59
C GLY A 782 2.56 16.18 -27.57
N THR A 783 3.46 17.04 -27.07
CA THR A 783 4.13 18.07 -27.89
C THR A 783 4.96 17.46 -29.03
N ALA A 784 5.63 16.34 -28.79
CA ALA A 784 6.43 15.67 -29.83
C ALA A 784 5.58 15.26 -31.04
N ARG A 785 4.41 14.65 -30.79
CA ARG A 785 3.43 14.29 -31.84
C ARG A 785 2.88 15.52 -32.55
N LYS A 786 2.50 16.56 -31.81
CA LYS A 786 2.02 17.83 -32.37
C LYS A 786 3.03 18.44 -33.35
N LEU A 787 4.32 18.47 -32.98
CA LEU A 787 5.38 19.02 -33.84
C LEU A 787 5.61 18.20 -35.11
N LEU A 788 5.45 16.87 -35.03
CA LEU A 788 5.50 15.99 -36.19
C LEU A 788 4.30 16.24 -37.12
N GLU A 789 3.09 16.37 -36.58
CA GLU A 789 1.87 16.66 -37.36
C GLU A 789 1.94 18.00 -38.10
N MET A 790 2.50 19.04 -37.44
CA MET A 790 2.66 20.37 -38.04
C MET A 790 4.04 20.60 -38.69
N ARG A 791 4.77 19.53 -39.00
CA ARG A 791 6.16 19.59 -39.47
C ARG A 791 6.37 20.46 -40.71
N LYS A 792 5.39 20.52 -41.62
CA LYS A 792 5.43 21.41 -42.81
C LYS A 792 5.38 22.89 -42.43
N GLU A 793 4.49 23.25 -41.51
CA GLU A 793 4.38 24.63 -41.00
C GLU A 793 5.63 25.02 -40.20
N PHE A 794 6.13 24.08 -39.38
CA PHE A 794 7.36 24.27 -38.63
C PHE A 794 8.56 24.48 -39.57
N LYS A 795 8.67 23.71 -40.65
CA LYS A 795 9.69 23.91 -41.68
C LYS A 795 9.66 25.33 -42.25
N ASN A 796 8.49 25.78 -42.71
CA ASN A 796 8.35 27.09 -43.35
C ASN A 796 8.76 28.23 -42.40
N ASP A 797 8.31 28.16 -41.14
CA ASP A 797 8.69 29.15 -40.12
C ASP A 797 10.18 29.09 -39.78
N PHE A 798 10.76 27.89 -39.69
CA PHE A 798 12.18 27.70 -39.43
C PHE A 798 13.07 28.24 -40.56
N GLU A 799 12.68 28.06 -41.83
CA GLU A 799 13.42 28.61 -42.98
C GLU A 799 13.36 30.14 -43.03
N LEU A 800 12.23 30.74 -42.60
CA LEU A 800 12.05 32.19 -42.57
C LEU A 800 12.71 32.86 -41.35
N ASN A 801 12.62 32.23 -40.17
CA ASN A 801 12.88 32.89 -38.88
C ASN A 801 13.70 32.02 -37.90
N GLY A 802 14.20 30.85 -38.30
CA GLY A 802 14.79 29.85 -37.39
C GLY A 802 15.81 30.40 -36.39
N PRO A 803 16.88 31.08 -36.83
CA PRO A 803 17.88 31.65 -35.92
C PRO A 803 17.31 32.69 -34.95
N ARG A 804 16.25 33.41 -35.33
CA ARG A 804 15.63 34.46 -34.49
C ARG A 804 14.97 33.90 -33.23
N TYR A 805 14.55 32.64 -33.26
CA TYR A 805 13.94 31.97 -32.11
C TYR A 805 14.96 31.20 -31.26
N CYS A 806 16.22 31.16 -31.68
CA CYS A 806 17.28 30.57 -30.87
C CYS A 806 17.69 31.53 -29.76
N VAL A 807 17.60 31.06 -28.52
CA VAL A 807 17.93 31.85 -27.34
C VAL A 807 18.71 30.99 -26.35
N ARG A 808 19.57 31.62 -25.55
CA ARG A 808 20.25 30.95 -24.45
C ARG A 808 19.34 30.89 -23.23
N GLY A 809 19.35 29.74 -22.55
CA GLY A 809 18.57 29.53 -21.35
C GLY A 809 19.29 28.66 -20.32
N THR A 810 18.90 28.85 -19.06
CA THR A 810 19.34 28.03 -17.93
C THR A 810 18.62 26.68 -17.99
N TYR A 811 19.31 25.65 -18.49
CA TYR A 811 18.78 24.28 -18.53
C TYR A 811 18.88 23.64 -17.15
N ARG A 812 20.04 23.72 -16.51
CA ARG A 812 20.27 23.30 -15.11
C ARG A 812 21.15 24.33 -14.39
N VAL A 813 21.34 24.18 -13.08
CA VAL A 813 22.27 25.01 -12.28
C VAL A 813 23.65 25.01 -12.95
N PHE A 814 24.14 26.21 -13.32
CA PHE A 814 25.35 26.43 -14.12
C PHE A 814 25.43 25.74 -15.51
N ASP A 815 24.34 25.16 -16.01
CA ASP A 815 24.29 24.54 -17.34
C ASP A 815 23.40 25.36 -18.28
N ARG A 816 24.04 26.08 -19.20
CA ARG A 816 23.37 26.96 -20.18
C ARG A 816 23.28 26.26 -21.53
N ARG A 817 22.08 26.23 -22.11
CA ARG A 817 21.79 25.54 -23.38
C ARG A 817 21.07 26.47 -24.35
N ALA A 818 21.13 26.13 -25.63
CA ALA A 818 20.33 26.77 -26.65
C ALA A 818 18.91 26.20 -26.62
N TYR A 819 17.93 27.08 -26.73
CA TYR A 819 16.50 26.77 -26.78
C TYR A 819 15.90 27.33 -28.07
N TYR A 820 15.01 26.57 -28.69
CA TYR A 820 14.13 27.08 -29.74
C TYR A 820 12.85 27.63 -29.10
N PHE A 821 12.85 28.92 -28.78
CA PHE A 821 11.86 29.53 -27.91
C PHE A 821 10.78 30.28 -28.70
N LYS A 822 9.75 29.53 -29.12
CA LYS A 822 8.55 30.08 -29.78
C LYS A 822 7.28 29.48 -29.19
N LYS A 823 6.33 30.35 -28.81
CA LYS A 823 5.12 29.98 -28.04
C LYS A 823 4.34 28.82 -28.66
N GLU A 824 4.18 28.83 -29.98
CA GLU A 824 3.38 27.86 -30.74
C GLU A 824 3.92 26.42 -30.62
N TYR A 825 5.23 26.28 -30.35
CA TYR A 825 5.94 25.01 -30.29
C TYR A 825 6.25 24.53 -28.86
N LEU A 826 5.94 25.35 -27.85
CA LEU A 826 6.17 25.04 -26.45
C LEU A 826 4.87 24.64 -25.75
N LYS A 827 4.98 23.91 -24.64
CA LYS A 827 3.84 23.49 -23.81
C LYS A 827 3.52 24.49 -22.68
N THR A 828 4.30 25.57 -22.57
CA THR A 828 4.31 26.46 -21.40
C THR A 828 3.42 27.69 -21.53
N ASN A 829 2.89 28.16 -20.41
CA ASN A 829 2.25 29.48 -20.26
C ASN A 829 3.22 30.54 -19.67
N SER A 830 4.50 30.21 -19.53
CA SER A 830 5.52 31.07 -18.89
C SER A 830 5.97 32.27 -19.72
N LEU A 831 5.54 32.37 -20.98
CA LEU A 831 5.99 33.39 -21.94
C LEU A 831 5.92 34.82 -21.37
N LYS A 832 4.83 35.15 -20.66
CA LYS A 832 4.61 36.48 -20.06
C LYS A 832 5.72 36.87 -19.09
N VAL A 833 6.29 35.89 -18.38
CA VAL A 833 7.38 36.08 -17.42
C VAL A 833 8.73 35.94 -18.10
N MET A 834 8.92 34.93 -18.95
CA MET A 834 10.19 34.65 -19.63
C MET A 834 10.64 35.77 -20.57
N ARG A 835 9.70 36.49 -21.22
CA ARG A 835 10.06 37.63 -22.09
C ARG A 835 10.85 38.71 -21.36
N ASN A 836 10.63 38.88 -20.05
CA ASN A 836 11.33 39.88 -19.25
C ASN A 836 12.82 39.55 -19.08
N LEU A 837 13.22 38.32 -19.40
CA LEU A 837 14.61 37.83 -19.37
C LEU A 837 15.23 37.75 -20.78
N LEU A 838 14.47 38.04 -21.84
CA LEU A 838 14.95 38.03 -23.23
C LEU A 838 15.42 39.40 -23.72
N GLU A 839 14.69 40.46 -23.38
CA GLU A 839 14.86 41.78 -24.03
C GLU A 839 15.70 42.78 -23.19
N THR A 840 16.13 42.41 -21.99
CA THR A 840 16.85 43.32 -21.07
C THR A 840 17.91 42.57 -20.25
N GLN A 841 18.91 43.28 -19.71
CA GLN A 841 19.81 42.77 -18.66
C GLN A 841 19.06 42.64 -17.32
N ASN A 842 18.00 41.84 -17.30
CA ASN A 842 17.17 41.59 -16.13
C ASN A 842 17.67 40.37 -15.36
N ARG A 843 17.25 40.26 -14.10
CA ARG A 843 17.58 39.14 -13.22
C ARG A 843 16.30 38.54 -12.66
N ALA A 844 16.27 37.24 -12.45
CA ALA A 844 15.16 36.55 -11.82
C ALA A 844 15.64 35.65 -10.69
N LEU A 845 14.88 35.63 -9.60
CA LEU A 845 14.99 34.57 -8.60
C LEU A 845 14.28 33.32 -9.13
N ILE A 846 14.90 32.18 -8.91
CA ILE A 846 14.29 30.87 -9.10
C ILE A 846 13.98 30.33 -7.71
N ALA A 847 12.71 30.16 -7.40
CA ALA A 847 12.26 29.61 -6.12
C ALA A 847 11.21 28.51 -6.33
N PHE A 848 10.87 27.81 -5.25
CA PHE A 848 10.01 26.65 -5.27
C PHE A 848 8.90 26.82 -4.26
N ARG A 849 7.73 26.28 -4.58
CA ARG A 849 6.60 26.27 -3.65
C ARG A 849 6.69 25.09 -2.67
N GLN A 850 7.10 23.92 -3.12
CA GLN A 850 7.09 22.69 -2.32
C GLN A 850 8.37 21.89 -2.54
N GLN A 851 8.77 21.14 -1.52
CA GLN A 851 10.01 20.37 -1.50
C GLN A 851 9.75 18.94 -1.06
N SER A 852 10.46 18.00 -1.67
CA SER A 852 10.31 16.56 -1.43
C SER A 852 11.49 15.94 -0.67
N GLN A 853 12.59 16.67 -0.49
CA GLN A 853 13.78 16.27 0.27
C GLN A 853 13.94 17.05 1.58
N GLY A 854 14.85 16.58 2.45
CA GLY A 854 15.27 17.30 3.65
C GLY A 854 16.24 18.43 3.30
N GLY A 855 16.07 19.60 3.91
CA GLY A 855 16.93 20.77 3.73
C GLY A 855 16.46 21.75 2.63
N PHE A 856 16.54 23.05 2.90
CA PHE A 856 16.23 24.09 1.92
C PHE A 856 17.49 24.43 1.10
N HIS A 857 17.53 23.99 -0.15
CA HIS A 857 18.56 24.36 -1.14
C HIS A 857 17.95 25.03 -2.37
N HIS A 858 16.66 25.34 -2.29
CA HIS A 858 15.73 25.56 -3.39
C HIS A 858 15.61 27.05 -3.73
N ILE A 859 16.74 27.73 -3.88
CA ILE A 859 16.79 29.08 -4.41
C ILE A 859 18.02 29.28 -5.29
N PHE A 860 17.83 29.92 -6.44
CA PHE A 860 18.90 30.25 -7.36
C PHE A 860 18.61 31.57 -8.08
N VAL A 861 19.58 32.11 -8.82
CA VAL A 861 19.41 33.33 -9.62
C VAL A 861 19.76 33.05 -11.08
N THR A 862 19.05 33.69 -12.00
CA THR A 862 19.40 33.67 -13.42
C THR A 862 19.22 35.04 -14.06
N LYS A 863 19.90 35.25 -15.19
CA LYS A 863 19.72 36.38 -16.11
C LYS A 863 19.13 35.96 -17.46
N GLU A 864 18.82 34.68 -17.61
CA GLU A 864 18.29 34.07 -18.83
C GLU A 864 16.94 33.44 -18.56
N LEU A 865 16.18 33.15 -19.61
CA LEU A 865 15.04 32.25 -19.45
C LEU A 865 15.51 30.91 -18.90
N GLY A 866 14.66 30.19 -18.18
CA GLY A 866 15.07 28.90 -17.64
C GLY A 866 13.99 27.83 -17.70
N ASP A 867 14.45 26.60 -17.55
CA ASP A 867 13.62 25.40 -17.56
C ASP A 867 12.75 25.31 -16.31
N LYS A 868 11.59 24.64 -16.41
CA LYS A 868 10.75 24.33 -15.24
C LYS A 868 11.41 23.39 -14.24
N ASN A 869 12.48 22.70 -14.65
CA ASN A 869 13.27 21.79 -13.84
C ASN A 869 14.74 22.26 -13.71
N ALA A 870 15.03 23.56 -13.87
CA ALA A 870 16.40 24.08 -13.85
C ALA A 870 17.17 23.77 -12.55
N VAL A 871 16.46 23.65 -11.42
CA VAL A 871 17.09 23.45 -10.11
C VAL A 871 16.63 22.15 -9.44
N SER A 872 15.65 21.43 -10.00
CA SER A 872 15.31 20.05 -9.61
C SER A 872 14.55 19.30 -10.71
N LEU A 873 14.78 17.98 -10.86
CA LEU A 873 13.99 17.10 -11.75
C LEU A 873 12.74 16.53 -11.08
N ARG A 874 12.51 16.81 -9.80
CA ARG A 874 11.44 16.14 -9.06
C ARG A 874 10.09 16.77 -9.40
N THR A 875 9.10 15.95 -9.70
CA THR A 875 7.79 16.39 -10.20
C THR A 875 7.05 17.36 -9.27
N ARG A 876 7.36 17.34 -7.95
CA ARG A 876 6.78 18.25 -6.95
C ARG A 876 7.58 19.55 -6.73
N GLU A 877 8.79 19.63 -7.26
CA GLU A 877 9.73 20.74 -7.09
C GLU A 877 9.81 21.56 -8.38
N ILE A 878 8.68 22.11 -8.82
CA ILE A 878 8.62 22.96 -10.01
C ILE A 878 9.30 24.30 -9.73
N ASN A 879 10.15 24.75 -10.66
CA ASN A 879 10.82 26.05 -10.59
C ASN A 879 9.89 27.20 -11.00
N TYR A 880 9.80 28.22 -10.14
CA TYR A 880 9.10 29.48 -10.38
C TYR A 880 10.11 30.63 -10.51
N TYR A 881 9.88 31.50 -11.49
CA TYR A 881 10.77 32.61 -11.84
C TYR A 881 10.13 33.95 -11.46
N PHE A 882 10.88 34.74 -10.71
CA PHE A 882 10.48 36.05 -10.19
C PHE A 882 11.43 37.12 -10.77
N PRO A 883 11.13 37.71 -11.94
CA PRO A 883 11.97 38.73 -12.54
C PRO A 883 11.96 40.01 -11.71
N LEU A 884 13.09 40.69 -11.58
CA LEU A 884 13.22 41.96 -10.85
C LEU A 884 12.44 43.08 -11.54
N ARG A 885 12.48 43.12 -12.88
CA ARG A 885 11.80 44.12 -13.70
C ARG A 885 10.72 43.51 -14.59
N ILE A 886 9.65 44.27 -14.83
CA ILE A 886 8.52 43.90 -15.69
C ILE A 886 8.50 44.84 -16.90
N LEU A 887 8.58 44.26 -18.10
CA LEU A 887 8.50 44.98 -19.36
C LEU A 887 7.03 45.32 -19.69
N PRO A 888 6.77 46.53 -20.22
CA PRO A 888 5.43 46.95 -20.62
C PRO A 888 4.86 46.01 -21.71
N ASP A 889 3.53 45.83 -21.70
CA ASP A 889 2.84 45.12 -22.78
C ASP A 889 2.86 45.97 -24.06
N ARG A 890 3.34 45.39 -25.16
CA ARG A 890 3.39 46.07 -26.47
C ARG A 890 2.03 46.03 -27.17
N ASP A 891 0.97 46.49 -26.50
CA ASP A 891 -0.35 46.65 -27.10
C ASP A 891 -0.48 48.07 -27.65
N GLY A 892 0.17 48.31 -28.80
CA GLY A 892 -0.13 49.32 -29.86
C GLY A 892 -0.35 50.81 -29.55
N LEU A 893 -0.62 51.25 -28.31
CA LEU A 893 -1.18 52.58 -28.02
C LEU A 893 -0.63 53.25 -26.75
N THR A 894 0.37 52.67 -26.07
CA THR A 894 1.01 53.32 -24.91
C THR A 894 2.51 53.48 -25.12
N LEU A 895 2.96 54.73 -24.99
CA LEU A 895 4.34 55.20 -25.17
C LEU A 895 5.11 55.21 -23.84
N GLU A 896 4.72 54.39 -22.86
CA GLU A 896 5.49 54.22 -21.63
C GLU A 896 6.68 53.30 -21.88
N SER A 897 7.88 53.89 -21.91
CA SER A 897 9.10 53.30 -22.46
C SER A 897 10.04 52.69 -21.41
N SER A 898 9.65 52.63 -20.12
CA SER A 898 10.53 52.18 -19.03
C SER A 898 9.98 50.95 -18.29
N PRO A 899 10.79 49.91 -18.02
CA PRO A 899 10.39 48.76 -17.21
C PRO A 899 9.97 49.14 -15.78
N SER A 900 8.92 48.51 -15.26
CA SER A 900 8.49 48.66 -13.86
C SER A 900 9.15 47.62 -12.94
N LEU A 901 9.07 47.81 -11.62
CA LEU A 901 9.64 46.89 -10.63
C LEU A 901 8.62 45.83 -10.21
N ASN A 902 9.07 44.58 -10.06
CA ASN A 902 8.26 43.49 -9.53
C ASN A 902 8.28 43.44 -8.01
N PHE A 903 7.94 44.55 -7.36
CA PHE A 903 7.78 44.60 -5.91
C PHE A 903 6.40 45.15 -5.56
N ASN A 904 5.77 44.53 -4.55
CA ASN A 904 4.51 45.01 -4.02
C ASN A 904 4.67 46.38 -3.35
N ALA A 905 3.77 47.32 -3.66
CA ALA A 905 3.84 48.69 -3.17
C ALA A 905 3.67 48.82 -1.64
N GLU A 906 2.88 47.94 -1.00
CA GLU A 906 2.70 47.93 0.45
C GLU A 906 3.93 47.36 1.14
N PHE A 907 4.57 46.34 0.56
CA PHE A 907 5.88 45.86 1.04
C PHE A 907 6.94 46.97 1.00
N LEU A 908 7.04 47.71 -0.11
CA LEU A 908 7.98 48.83 -0.20
C LEU A 908 7.68 49.92 0.85
N LYS A 909 6.40 50.10 1.22
CA LYS A 909 5.96 51.01 2.30
C LYS A 909 6.41 50.53 3.67
N GLU A 910 6.24 49.25 3.95
CA GLU A 910 6.68 48.64 5.20
C GLU A 910 8.20 48.75 5.37
N LEU A 911 8.95 48.45 4.31
CA LEU A 911 10.41 48.56 4.30
C LEU A 911 10.88 50.00 4.55
N THR A 912 10.28 51.00 3.88
CA THR A 912 10.58 52.42 4.14
C THR A 912 10.25 52.84 5.56
N GLY A 913 9.12 52.36 6.09
CA GLY A 913 8.69 52.62 7.47
C GLY A 913 9.66 52.05 8.51
N LYS A 914 10.15 50.82 8.32
CA LYS A 914 11.11 50.17 9.22
C LYS A 914 12.45 50.90 9.30
N PHE A 915 12.93 51.48 8.20
CA PHE A 915 14.19 52.22 8.17
C PHE A 915 14.05 53.71 8.51
N GLY A 916 12.83 54.24 8.59
CA GLY A 916 12.59 55.67 8.87
C GLY A 916 13.04 56.61 7.74
N ILE A 917 13.11 56.15 6.49
CA ILE A 917 13.62 56.91 5.33
C ILE A 917 12.45 57.48 4.51
N ALA A 918 12.55 58.75 4.10
CA ALA A 918 11.56 59.40 3.25
C ALA A 918 11.48 58.75 1.85
N ARG A 919 10.25 58.68 1.31
CA ARG A 919 10.00 58.26 -0.08
C ARG A 919 10.43 59.38 -1.03
N GLY A 920 11.46 59.13 -1.84
CA GLY A 920 11.99 60.14 -2.77
C GLY A 920 12.67 59.60 -4.03
N GLY A 921 12.79 58.27 -4.19
CA GLY A 921 13.39 57.66 -5.39
C GLY A 921 12.40 57.51 -6.56
N ARG A 922 12.93 57.44 -7.80
CA ARG A 922 12.16 56.94 -8.96
C ARG A 922 11.58 55.56 -8.61
N ASN A 923 10.32 55.29 -8.97
CA ASN A 923 9.61 54.02 -8.74
C ASN A 923 9.19 53.71 -7.28
N GLY A 924 9.14 54.69 -6.38
CA GLY A 924 8.56 54.53 -5.03
C GLY A 924 9.48 53.89 -3.98
N LEU A 925 10.78 53.78 -4.28
CA LEU A 925 11.81 53.29 -3.35
C LEU A 925 12.22 54.34 -2.31
N ALA A 926 12.76 53.87 -1.18
CA ALA A 926 13.41 54.72 -0.17
C ALA A 926 14.55 55.52 -0.82
N GLN A 927 14.75 56.76 -0.40
CA GLN A 927 15.90 57.53 -0.85
C GLN A 927 17.21 56.82 -0.48
N GLY A 928 18.06 56.51 -1.48
CA GLY A 928 19.34 55.82 -1.29
C GLY A 928 19.32 54.29 -1.46
N LEU A 929 18.16 53.67 -1.71
CA LEU A 929 18.07 52.23 -2.01
C LEU A 929 17.87 51.96 -3.51
N ALA A 930 18.68 51.07 -4.07
CA ALA A 930 18.49 50.52 -5.39
C ALA A 930 17.54 49.30 -5.37
N PRO A 931 16.80 49.02 -6.46
CA PRO A 931 16.02 47.79 -6.58
C PRO A 931 16.86 46.52 -6.36
N GLU A 932 18.12 46.56 -6.80
CA GLU A 932 19.11 45.50 -6.63
C GLU A 932 19.39 45.22 -5.15
N ASP A 933 19.45 46.23 -4.27
CA ASP A 933 19.74 46.03 -2.85
C ASP A 933 18.68 45.13 -2.19
N ILE A 934 17.40 45.34 -2.54
CA ILE A 934 16.29 44.51 -2.05
C ILE A 934 16.39 43.08 -2.61
N PHE A 935 16.68 42.95 -3.90
CA PHE A 935 16.86 41.66 -4.56
C PHE A 935 18.02 40.86 -3.93
N HIS A 936 19.13 41.53 -3.65
CA HIS A 936 20.31 40.93 -3.02
C HIS A 936 20.07 40.60 -1.56
N TYR A 937 19.37 41.45 -0.82
CA TYR A 937 18.95 41.15 0.55
C TYR A 937 18.11 39.87 0.62
N ILE A 938 17.11 39.74 -0.27
CA ILE A 938 16.30 38.52 -0.40
C ILE A 938 17.20 37.31 -0.63
N TYR A 939 18.14 37.43 -1.55
CA TYR A 939 19.06 36.34 -1.91
C TYR A 939 19.96 35.96 -0.74
N GLY A 940 20.54 36.93 -0.03
CA GLY A 940 21.41 36.72 1.12
C GLY A 940 20.67 36.03 2.27
N VAL A 941 19.51 36.55 2.67
CA VAL A 941 18.72 35.96 3.76
C VAL A 941 18.32 34.51 3.46
N PHE A 942 17.87 34.21 2.24
CA PHE A 942 17.53 32.84 1.85
C PHE A 942 18.76 31.93 1.64
N HIS A 943 19.98 32.46 1.71
CA HIS A 943 21.22 31.70 1.77
C HIS A 943 21.76 31.46 3.18
N SER A 944 21.21 32.09 4.22
CA SER A 944 21.56 31.81 5.63
C SER A 944 21.32 30.35 6.01
N PRO A 945 22.36 29.57 6.39
CA PRO A 945 22.20 28.22 6.94
C PRO A 945 21.28 28.17 8.15
N THR A 946 21.37 29.18 9.04
CA THR A 946 20.54 29.27 10.24
C THR A 946 19.07 29.51 9.89
N TYR A 947 18.74 30.39 8.94
CA TYR A 947 17.37 30.54 8.41
C TYR A 947 16.82 29.22 7.89
N ARG A 948 17.60 28.54 7.05
CA ARG A 948 17.21 27.28 6.39
C ARG A 948 16.93 26.16 7.39
N THR A 949 17.73 26.09 8.45
CA THR A 949 17.59 25.09 9.51
C THR A 949 16.44 25.43 10.45
N ARG A 950 16.35 26.70 10.90
CA ARG A 950 15.32 27.20 11.82
C ARG A 950 13.91 27.00 11.26
N TYR A 951 13.70 27.29 9.97
CA TYR A 951 12.39 27.20 9.34
C TYR A 951 12.21 25.98 8.44
N ALA A 952 13.06 24.95 8.59
CA ALA A 952 13.09 23.78 7.72
C ALA A 952 11.72 23.07 7.59
N GLN A 953 10.92 23.04 8.66
CA GLN A 953 9.58 22.43 8.66
C GLN A 953 8.56 23.21 7.80
N PHE A 954 8.70 24.53 7.70
CA PHE A 954 7.76 25.39 6.96
C PHE A 954 8.19 25.58 5.49
N LEU A 955 9.49 25.65 5.25
CA LEU A 955 10.10 25.84 3.92
C LEU A 955 9.81 24.69 2.94
N LYS A 956 9.39 23.52 3.44
CA LYS A 956 8.97 22.38 2.62
C LYS A 956 7.58 22.55 2.01
N ILE A 957 6.75 23.43 2.57
CA ILE A 957 5.30 23.43 2.35
C ILE A 957 4.83 24.52 1.39
N ASP A 958 5.42 25.72 1.49
CA ASP A 958 5.09 26.87 0.65
C ASP A 958 6.35 27.69 0.31
N PHE A 959 6.19 28.75 -0.49
CA PHE A 959 7.29 29.68 -0.80
C PHE A 959 7.95 30.25 0.47
N PRO A 960 9.27 30.54 0.41
CA PRO A 960 9.98 31.12 1.54
C PRO A 960 9.41 32.49 1.92
N ARG A 961 9.35 32.77 3.22
CA ARG A 961 8.93 34.07 3.77
C ARG A 961 10.13 34.88 4.20
N LEU A 962 10.18 36.17 3.88
CA LEU A 962 11.35 37.02 4.10
C LEU A 962 11.24 37.78 5.43
N PRO A 963 12.12 37.51 6.40
CA PRO A 963 12.26 38.32 7.60
C PRO A 963 12.82 39.71 7.28
N LEU A 964 12.24 40.76 7.86
CA LEU A 964 12.63 42.16 7.64
C LEU A 964 13.28 42.76 8.88
N THR A 965 14.58 43.05 8.78
CA THR A 965 15.35 43.81 9.77
C THR A 965 14.88 45.27 9.87
N SER A 966 14.96 45.85 11.06
CA SER A 966 14.82 47.31 11.26
C SER A 966 16.17 48.04 11.20
N SER A 967 17.28 47.30 11.25
CA SER A 967 18.63 47.86 11.12
C SER A 967 19.01 48.06 9.64
N LEU A 968 19.15 49.32 9.24
CA LEU A 968 19.63 49.69 7.90
C LEU A 968 21.06 49.18 7.64
N VAL A 969 21.91 49.14 8.68
CA VAL A 969 23.28 48.61 8.59
C VAL A 969 23.25 47.12 8.25
N LEU A 970 22.47 46.34 9.01
CA LEU A 970 22.34 44.90 8.76
C LEU A 970 21.75 44.64 7.37
N PHE A 971 20.75 45.43 6.95
CA PHE A 971 20.18 45.33 5.61
C PHE A 971 21.26 45.50 4.53
N HIS A 972 22.09 46.54 4.61
CA HIS A 972 23.15 46.79 3.63
C HIS A 972 24.25 45.73 3.64
N GLU A 973 24.64 45.23 4.81
CA GLU A 973 25.64 44.15 4.89
C GLU A 973 25.13 42.84 4.28
N LEU A 974 23.88 42.47 4.56
CA LEU A 974 23.24 41.30 3.96
C LEU A 974 22.99 41.48 2.47
N ALA A 975 22.61 42.68 2.02
CA ALA A 975 22.51 43.00 0.60
C ALA A 975 23.87 42.91 -0.10
N ARG A 976 24.95 43.39 0.53
CA ARG A 976 26.32 43.28 0.00
C ARG A 976 26.75 41.82 -0.18
N LEU A 977 26.56 40.98 0.83
CA LEU A 977 26.88 39.54 0.75
C LEU A 977 25.98 38.81 -0.26
N GLY A 978 24.70 39.19 -0.32
CA GLY A 978 23.78 38.69 -1.34
C GLY A 978 24.17 39.09 -2.77
N CYS A 979 24.75 40.29 -2.94
CA CYS A 979 25.28 40.75 -4.22
C CYS A 979 26.47 39.91 -4.68
N GLU A 980 27.41 39.61 -3.78
CA GLU A 980 28.53 38.71 -4.05
C GLU A 980 28.03 37.31 -4.47
N LEU A 981 27.07 36.75 -3.73
CA LEU A 981 26.45 35.46 -4.07
C LEU A 981 25.77 35.48 -5.45
N VAL A 982 25.04 36.56 -5.77
CA VAL A 982 24.39 36.70 -7.09
C VAL A 982 25.43 36.77 -8.21
N ALA A 983 26.49 37.55 -8.04
CA ALA A 983 27.56 37.69 -9.03
C ALA A 983 28.25 36.35 -9.30
N ILE A 984 28.57 35.59 -8.25
CA ILE A 984 29.19 34.27 -8.35
C ILE A 984 28.27 33.26 -9.05
N HIS A 985 26.99 33.22 -8.69
CA HIS A 985 26.03 32.29 -9.31
C HIS A 985 25.67 32.62 -10.75
N LEU A 986 25.74 33.90 -11.13
CA LEU A 986 25.61 34.34 -12.54
C LEU A 986 26.91 34.20 -13.34
N VAL A 987 28.00 33.79 -12.67
CA VAL A 987 29.35 33.67 -13.24
C VAL A 987 29.76 34.98 -13.95
N GLU A 988 29.50 36.11 -13.31
CA GLU A 988 29.83 37.45 -13.83
C GLU A 988 31.32 37.77 -13.64
N ALA A 989 31.87 38.57 -14.55
CA ALA A 989 33.25 39.04 -14.44
C ALA A 989 33.36 40.12 -13.32
N PRO A 990 34.49 40.18 -12.57
CA PRO A 990 34.74 41.17 -11.51
C PRO A 990 34.34 42.61 -11.87
N GLU A 991 34.71 42.99 -13.09
CA GLU A 991 34.69 44.36 -13.61
C GLU A 991 33.26 44.93 -13.71
N GLN A 992 32.24 44.06 -13.71
CA GLN A 992 30.81 44.43 -13.81
C GLN A 992 30.13 44.60 -12.45
N THR A 993 30.80 44.27 -11.34
CA THR A 993 30.17 44.21 -10.00
C THR A 993 30.34 45.47 -9.16
N GLY A 994 31.23 46.39 -9.54
CA GLY A 994 31.55 47.60 -8.75
C GLY A 994 32.27 47.31 -7.43
N ILE A 995 32.69 46.06 -7.18
CA ILE A 995 33.41 45.63 -5.99
C ILE A 995 34.92 45.67 -6.28
N SER A 996 35.72 46.29 -5.41
CA SER A 996 37.18 46.31 -5.53
C SER A 996 37.76 44.94 -5.17
N ILE A 997 37.95 44.09 -6.19
CA ILE A 997 38.57 42.77 -6.09
C ILE A 997 39.93 42.83 -6.83
N ARG A 998 41.03 42.38 -6.22
CA ARG A 998 42.33 42.29 -6.92
C ARG A 998 42.36 41.09 -7.86
N LEU A 999 42.96 41.32 -9.01
CA LEU A 999 42.93 40.52 -10.22
C LEU A 999 44.17 39.64 -10.35
N ASP A 1000 44.02 38.32 -10.44
CA ASP A 1000 45.11 37.40 -10.86
C ASP A 1000 44.86 36.85 -12.27
N LYS A 1001 45.96 36.64 -13.02
CA LYS A 1001 45.96 36.14 -14.40
C LYS A 1001 46.15 34.63 -14.41
N ILE A 1002 45.19 33.90 -15.00
CA ILE A 1002 45.36 32.51 -15.40
C ILE A 1002 45.04 32.43 -16.90
N GLY A 1003 46.00 31.97 -17.71
CA GLY A 1003 45.79 31.76 -19.15
C GLY A 1003 45.43 33.02 -19.96
N GLY A 1004 45.86 34.22 -19.54
CA GLY A 1004 45.58 35.47 -20.24
C GLY A 1004 44.25 36.15 -19.90
N TRP A 1005 43.43 35.54 -19.04
CA TRP A 1005 42.17 36.10 -18.55
C TRP A 1005 42.29 36.57 -17.10
N THR A 1006 41.52 37.61 -16.76
CA THR A 1006 41.53 38.27 -15.45
C THR A 1006 40.30 37.84 -14.62
N TYR A 1007 40.50 37.44 -13.36
CA TYR A 1007 39.45 36.82 -12.53
C TYR A 1007 39.21 37.54 -11.19
N ALA A 1008 37.99 37.41 -10.64
CA ALA A 1008 37.58 37.88 -9.31
C ALA A 1008 37.66 36.72 -8.33
N TYR A 1009 38.54 36.83 -7.33
CA TYR A 1009 38.48 36.04 -6.11
C TYR A 1009 39.28 36.77 -5.02
N ALA A 1010 38.94 36.52 -3.74
CA ALA A 1010 39.85 36.85 -2.66
C ALA A 1010 41.17 36.09 -2.92
N THR A 1011 42.30 36.79 -2.95
CA THR A 1011 43.61 36.18 -3.25
C THR A 1011 44.31 35.75 -1.96
N PRO A 1012 44.94 34.55 -1.96
CA PRO A 1012 44.89 33.56 -3.04
C PRO A 1012 43.50 32.91 -3.13
N PRO A 1013 43.06 32.47 -4.34
CA PRO A 1013 41.82 31.72 -4.46
C PRO A 1013 41.89 30.54 -3.48
N PRO A 1014 40.93 30.40 -2.55
CA PRO A 1014 41.08 29.47 -1.44
C PRO A 1014 41.13 27.99 -1.89
N VAL A 1015 40.80 27.70 -3.15
CA VAL A 1015 40.87 26.37 -3.77
C VAL A 1015 41.65 26.41 -5.09
N HIS A 1016 42.77 25.70 -5.14
CA HIS A 1016 43.54 25.48 -6.37
C HIS A 1016 43.05 24.20 -7.07
N VAL A 1017 42.20 24.36 -8.09
CA VAL A 1017 41.75 23.23 -8.90
C VAL A 1017 42.70 23.01 -10.07
N ALA A 1018 43.31 21.83 -10.15
CA ALA A 1018 44.21 21.45 -11.24
C ALA A 1018 43.60 20.31 -12.06
N PHE A 1019 43.46 20.50 -13.37
CA PHE A 1019 43.04 19.43 -14.27
C PHE A 1019 44.22 18.52 -14.63
N THR A 1020 44.03 17.21 -14.50
CA THR A 1020 45.00 16.18 -14.90
C THR A 1020 44.36 15.34 -16.01
N GLY A 1021 44.90 15.38 -17.23
CA GLY A 1021 44.33 14.67 -18.38
C GLY A 1021 44.77 15.19 -19.74
N PRO A 1022 44.27 14.58 -20.83
CA PRO A 1022 44.45 15.11 -22.19
C PRO A 1022 43.69 16.43 -22.39
N ALA A 1023 44.07 17.24 -23.38
CA ALA A 1023 43.45 18.55 -23.65
C ALA A 1023 41.96 18.47 -24.02
N GLU A 1024 41.55 17.36 -24.61
CA GLU A 1024 40.17 17.08 -25.04
C GLU A 1024 39.70 15.76 -24.42
N PRO A 1025 39.39 15.74 -23.11
CA PRO A 1025 38.99 14.51 -22.44
C PRO A 1025 37.54 14.15 -22.78
N VAL A 1026 37.25 12.86 -22.89
CA VAL A 1026 35.88 12.35 -22.99
C VAL A 1026 35.36 12.04 -21.60
N VAL A 1027 34.18 12.54 -21.26
CA VAL A 1027 33.53 12.20 -19.99
C VAL A 1027 32.95 10.79 -20.08
N ASP A 1028 33.32 9.90 -19.18
CA ASP A 1028 32.68 8.59 -19.04
C ASP A 1028 32.00 8.46 -17.67
N LYS A 1029 32.63 7.77 -16.73
CA LYS A 1029 32.08 7.58 -15.40
C LYS A 1029 32.61 8.64 -14.45
N VAL A 1030 31.70 9.38 -13.83
CA VAL A 1030 32.03 10.43 -12.86
C VAL A 1030 32.11 9.82 -11.45
N GLY A 1031 33.11 10.24 -10.68
CA GLY A 1031 33.26 9.89 -9.26
C GLY A 1031 34.14 10.90 -8.53
N TRP A 1032 34.25 10.77 -7.21
CA TRP A 1032 35.12 11.62 -6.39
C TRP A 1032 35.87 10.77 -5.36
N SER A 1033 37.16 11.02 -5.19
CA SER A 1033 38.02 10.46 -4.15
C SER A 1033 39.28 11.33 -4.00
N ASP A 1034 39.90 11.34 -2.82
CA ASP A 1034 41.16 12.05 -2.55
C ASP A 1034 41.18 13.52 -3.04
N ASN A 1035 40.13 14.28 -2.71
CA ASN A 1035 39.93 15.67 -3.19
C ASN A 1035 40.02 15.81 -4.71
N THR A 1036 39.63 14.78 -5.46
CA THR A 1036 39.72 14.74 -6.92
C THR A 1036 38.41 14.28 -7.51
N VAL A 1037 37.85 15.07 -8.44
CA VAL A 1037 36.71 14.66 -9.27
C VAL A 1037 37.24 13.94 -10.50
N TRP A 1038 36.95 12.66 -10.63
CA TRP A 1038 37.32 11.83 -11.76
C TRP A 1038 36.22 11.85 -12.81
N ILE A 1039 36.61 11.90 -14.09
CA ILE A 1039 35.68 11.79 -15.23
C ILE A 1039 35.81 10.45 -15.98
N ASP A 1040 36.73 9.59 -15.54
CA ASP A 1040 37.00 8.24 -16.04
C ASP A 1040 37.04 7.20 -14.90
N ALA A 1041 36.25 7.42 -13.86
CA ALA A 1041 36.33 6.67 -12.61
C ALA A 1041 36.04 5.16 -12.78
N VAL A 1042 36.85 4.31 -12.15
CA VAL A 1042 36.71 2.84 -12.23
C VAL A 1042 36.14 2.29 -10.92
N LYS A 1043 35.28 1.27 -10.98
CA LYS A 1043 34.80 0.60 -9.75
C LYS A 1043 35.97 -0.09 -9.03
N PRO A 1044 36.13 0.09 -7.71
CA PRO A 1044 37.02 -0.77 -6.94
C PRO A 1044 36.51 -2.23 -6.94
N LYS A 1045 37.39 -3.18 -6.65
CA LYS A 1045 37.06 -4.63 -6.58
C LYS A 1045 35.86 -4.86 -5.64
N LYS A 1046 35.04 -5.89 -5.93
CA LYS A 1046 33.86 -6.30 -5.13
C LYS A 1046 34.21 -6.31 -3.63
N GLY A 1047 33.51 -5.49 -2.82
CA GLY A 1047 33.68 -5.42 -1.36
C GLY A 1047 34.14 -4.07 -0.80
N VAL A 1048 34.54 -3.12 -1.66
CA VAL A 1048 34.86 -1.73 -1.28
C VAL A 1048 33.64 -0.83 -1.52
N ALA A 1049 33.39 0.13 -0.63
CA ALA A 1049 32.28 1.07 -0.74
C ALA A 1049 32.39 1.93 -2.02
N ASP A 1050 31.26 2.39 -2.57
CA ASP A 1050 31.20 3.25 -3.77
C ASP A 1050 31.90 4.62 -3.60
N ALA A 1051 32.37 4.95 -2.38
CA ALA A 1051 33.07 6.19 -2.03
C ALA A 1051 34.54 6.25 -2.52
N ASP A 1052 35.12 5.13 -2.97
CA ASP A 1052 36.54 5.03 -3.36
C ASP A 1052 36.72 4.87 -4.88
N LEU A 1053 35.95 5.62 -5.67
CA LEU A 1053 36.06 5.61 -7.13
C LEU A 1053 37.28 6.45 -7.57
N THR A 1054 38.33 5.78 -8.06
CA THR A 1054 39.55 6.41 -8.59
C THR A 1054 39.59 6.39 -10.12
N GLY A 1055 40.26 7.37 -10.73
CA GLY A 1055 40.44 7.47 -12.19
C GLY A 1055 41.86 7.89 -12.58
N LYS A 1056 42.09 8.21 -13.86
CA LYS A 1056 43.34 8.80 -14.35
C LYS A 1056 43.16 10.25 -14.82
N VAL A 1057 41.93 10.63 -15.17
CA VAL A 1057 41.57 11.93 -15.72
C VAL A 1057 40.60 12.63 -14.78
N GLY A 1058 40.93 13.83 -14.32
CA GLY A 1058 40.10 14.52 -13.34
C GLY A 1058 40.58 15.89 -12.88
N PHE A 1059 39.77 16.51 -12.03
CA PHE A 1059 39.99 17.81 -11.40
C PHE A 1059 40.45 17.60 -9.96
N ARG A 1060 41.73 17.84 -9.67
CA ARG A 1060 42.32 17.74 -8.33
C ARG A 1060 42.08 19.02 -7.54
N GLY A 1061 42.03 18.89 -6.23
CA GLY A 1061 41.82 20.02 -5.31
C GLY A 1061 40.36 20.40 -5.15
N VAL A 1062 39.40 19.50 -5.39
CA VAL A 1062 37.97 19.74 -5.16
C VAL A 1062 37.59 19.19 -3.77
N PRO A 1063 37.32 20.04 -2.76
CA PRO A 1063 36.96 19.58 -1.42
C PRO A 1063 35.67 18.76 -1.40
N GLU A 1064 35.56 17.85 -0.42
CA GLU A 1064 34.38 16.99 -0.25
C GLU A 1064 33.08 17.80 -0.09
N GLU A 1065 33.12 18.87 0.70
CA GLU A 1065 31.98 19.77 0.91
C GLU A 1065 31.49 20.44 -0.38
N VAL A 1066 32.41 20.74 -1.31
CA VAL A 1066 32.08 21.32 -2.62
C VAL A 1066 31.50 20.25 -3.54
N TRP A 1067 32.09 19.05 -3.54
CA TRP A 1067 31.58 17.91 -4.29
C TRP A 1067 30.15 17.55 -3.86
N ASN A 1068 29.89 17.49 -2.56
CA ASN A 1068 28.60 17.14 -1.97
C ASN A 1068 27.61 18.32 -1.91
N PHE A 1069 27.99 19.51 -2.38
CA PHE A 1069 27.12 20.68 -2.31
C PHE A 1069 25.92 20.56 -3.26
N HIS A 1070 24.73 20.86 -2.73
CA HIS A 1070 23.47 20.79 -3.46
C HIS A 1070 22.86 22.18 -3.67
N ILE A 1071 22.37 22.41 -4.89
CA ILE A 1071 21.45 23.50 -5.20
C ILE A 1071 20.17 22.86 -5.76
N GLY A 1072 19.08 23.05 -5.03
CA GLY A 1072 17.83 22.29 -5.15
C GLY A 1072 18.05 20.79 -5.08
N GLY A 1073 17.59 20.09 -6.11
CA GLY A 1073 17.65 18.63 -6.21
C GLY A 1073 18.94 18.08 -6.83
N TYR A 1074 19.94 18.93 -7.11
CA TYR A 1074 21.16 18.52 -7.80
C TYR A 1074 22.41 18.67 -6.94
N GLN A 1075 23.19 17.59 -6.86
CA GLN A 1075 24.60 17.66 -6.58
C GLN A 1075 25.30 18.28 -7.80
N VAL A 1076 25.67 19.55 -7.70
CA VAL A 1076 25.95 20.41 -8.86
C VAL A 1076 27.15 19.90 -9.68
N CYS A 1077 28.28 19.64 -9.01
CA CYS A 1077 29.51 19.15 -9.64
C CYS A 1077 29.31 17.80 -10.37
N GLU A 1078 28.55 16.89 -9.77
CA GLU A 1078 28.28 15.57 -10.35
C GLU A 1078 27.32 15.69 -11.55
N LYS A 1079 26.23 16.45 -11.36
CA LYS A 1079 25.15 16.57 -12.35
C LYS A 1079 25.65 17.16 -13.67
N TRP A 1080 26.47 18.22 -13.61
CA TRP A 1080 26.97 18.90 -14.81
C TRP A 1080 27.84 17.98 -15.69
N LEU A 1081 28.67 17.13 -15.06
CA LEU A 1081 29.50 16.14 -15.75
C LEU A 1081 28.68 14.95 -16.25
N LYS A 1082 27.77 14.41 -15.44
CA LYS A 1082 26.90 13.28 -15.83
C LYS A 1082 26.08 13.59 -17.08
N ASP A 1083 25.57 14.82 -17.21
CA ASP A 1083 24.80 15.26 -18.38
C ASP A 1083 25.67 15.39 -19.65
N ARG A 1084 27.00 15.33 -19.53
CA ARG A 1084 27.98 15.35 -20.62
C ARG A 1084 28.64 13.98 -20.87
N LYS A 1085 28.13 12.90 -20.26
CA LYS A 1085 28.66 11.55 -20.51
C LYS A 1085 28.70 11.22 -22.01
N GLY A 1086 29.85 10.76 -22.49
CA GLY A 1086 30.16 10.46 -23.88
C GLY A 1086 30.59 11.67 -24.71
N ARG A 1087 30.59 12.89 -24.16
CA ARG A 1087 31.06 14.09 -24.86
C ARG A 1087 32.52 14.40 -24.54
N THR A 1088 33.20 14.98 -25.52
CA THR A 1088 34.51 15.60 -25.35
C THR A 1088 34.36 16.98 -24.72
N LEU A 1089 35.16 17.29 -23.70
CA LEU A 1089 35.21 18.63 -23.09
C LEU A 1089 36.26 19.48 -23.81
N GLY A 1090 35.85 20.65 -24.30
CA GLY A 1090 36.79 21.63 -24.84
C GLY A 1090 37.46 22.48 -23.74
N ALA A 1091 38.37 23.37 -24.14
CA ALA A 1091 39.02 24.30 -23.20
C ALA A 1091 37.99 25.15 -22.42
N ASP A 1092 36.95 25.63 -23.08
CA ASP A 1092 35.88 26.42 -22.44
C ASP A 1092 35.07 25.61 -21.43
N ASP A 1093 34.83 24.32 -21.69
CA ASP A 1093 34.15 23.42 -20.76
C ASP A 1093 34.98 23.17 -19.49
N LEU A 1094 36.29 22.97 -19.65
CA LEU A 1094 37.21 22.80 -18.52
C LEU A 1094 37.28 24.06 -17.65
N ILE A 1095 37.36 25.24 -18.30
CA ILE A 1095 37.33 26.54 -17.60
C ILE A 1095 35.98 26.74 -16.90
N HIS A 1096 34.88 26.40 -17.56
CA HIS A 1096 33.54 26.54 -16.98
C HIS A 1096 33.36 25.62 -15.78
N TYR A 1097 33.81 24.37 -15.84
CA TYR A 1097 33.74 23.46 -14.70
C TYR A 1097 34.58 23.97 -13.52
N HIS A 1098 35.77 24.50 -13.77
CA HIS A 1098 36.58 25.13 -12.72
C HIS A 1098 35.82 26.31 -12.07
N ARG A 1099 35.14 27.15 -12.86
CA ARG A 1099 34.31 28.24 -12.34
C ARG A 1099 33.18 27.73 -11.45
N ILE A 1100 32.56 26.60 -11.79
CA ILE A 1100 31.53 25.97 -10.93
C ILE A 1100 32.12 25.60 -9.57
N VAL A 1101 33.28 24.94 -9.54
CA VAL A 1101 33.92 24.53 -8.27
C VAL A 1101 34.23 25.74 -7.39
N VAL A 1102 34.82 26.79 -7.97
CA VAL A 1102 35.13 28.03 -7.25
C VAL A 1102 33.85 28.69 -6.75
N ALA A 1103 32.81 28.76 -7.59
CA ALA A 1103 31.53 29.35 -7.21
C ALA A 1103 30.91 28.65 -6.00
N LEU A 1104 30.88 27.32 -5.99
CA LEU A 1104 30.33 26.54 -4.88
C LEU A 1104 31.12 26.72 -3.59
N HIS A 1105 32.45 26.77 -3.68
CA HIS A 1105 33.31 27.02 -2.53
C HIS A 1105 33.05 28.41 -1.91
N GLU A 1106 33.00 29.46 -2.73
CA GLU A 1106 32.70 30.80 -2.26
C GLU A 1106 31.28 30.91 -1.72
N THR A 1107 30.32 30.19 -2.30
CA THR A 1107 28.96 30.11 -1.75
C THR A 1107 28.96 29.55 -0.33
N ILE A 1108 29.70 28.48 -0.05
CA ILE A 1108 29.83 27.92 1.31
C ILE A 1108 30.41 28.97 2.28
N ARG A 1109 31.49 29.66 1.87
CA ARG A 1109 32.13 30.71 2.68
C ARG A 1109 31.19 31.88 2.96
N LEU A 1110 30.48 32.38 1.94
CA LEU A 1110 29.55 33.51 2.05
C LEU A 1110 28.31 33.15 2.89
N MET A 1111 27.81 31.92 2.77
CA MET A 1111 26.73 31.42 3.64
C MET A 1111 27.12 31.45 5.12
N ALA A 1112 28.35 31.06 5.45
CA ALA A 1112 28.87 31.15 6.81
C ALA A 1112 29.06 32.61 7.27
N GLU A 1113 29.51 33.50 6.38
CA GLU A 1113 29.66 34.92 6.68
C GLU A 1113 28.31 35.62 6.93
N ILE A 1114 27.28 35.28 6.17
CA ILE A 1114 25.92 35.79 6.37
C ILE A 1114 25.42 35.49 7.79
N ASP A 1115 25.61 34.25 8.27
CA ASP A 1115 25.22 33.89 9.63
C ASP A 1115 26.06 34.63 10.68
N ARG A 1116 27.38 34.78 10.47
CA ARG A 1116 28.22 35.60 11.37
C ARG A 1116 27.75 37.05 11.49
N VAL A 1117 27.37 37.66 10.37
CA VAL A 1117 26.84 39.03 10.35
C VAL A 1117 25.50 39.11 11.08
N ILE A 1118 24.60 38.16 10.86
CA ILE A 1118 23.32 38.10 11.57
C ILE A 1118 23.54 37.97 13.09
N ASP A 1119 24.44 37.09 13.51
CA ASP A 1119 24.77 36.89 14.93
C ASP A 1119 25.39 38.14 15.56
N ALA A 1120 26.28 38.83 14.85
CA ALA A 1120 26.87 40.09 15.30
C ALA A 1120 25.82 41.20 15.51
N HIS A 1121 24.68 41.12 14.81
CA HIS A 1121 23.56 42.04 14.94
C HIS A 1121 22.42 41.53 15.84
N GLY A 1122 22.67 40.51 16.65
CA GLY A 1122 21.73 40.03 17.68
C GLY A 1122 20.94 38.77 17.29
N GLY A 1123 21.26 38.14 16.17
CA GLY A 1123 20.75 36.83 15.78
C GLY A 1123 19.30 36.82 15.30
N TRP A 1124 18.66 35.66 15.38
CA TRP A 1124 17.27 35.43 15.00
C TRP A 1124 16.30 35.57 16.21
N PRO A 1125 15.08 36.11 16.03
CA PRO A 1125 14.57 36.75 14.80
C PRO A 1125 15.30 38.06 14.48
N LEU A 1126 15.42 38.40 13.20
CA LEU A 1126 16.06 39.65 12.78
C LEU A 1126 15.32 40.83 13.42
N LYS A 1127 16.07 41.67 14.14
CA LYS A 1127 15.54 42.86 14.80
C LYS A 1127 15.42 44.03 13.86
#